data_AF-A0A656D6K0-F1
#
_entry.id   AF-A0A656D6K0-F1
#
_cell.length_a   1.000
_cell.length_b   1.000
_cell.length_c   1.000
_cell.angle_alpha   90.00
_cell.angle_beta   90.00
_cell.angle_gamma   90.00
#
_symmetry.space_group_name_H-M   'P 1'
#
loop_
_entity.id
_entity.type
_entity.pdbx_description
1 polymer ?
#
loop_
_entity_poly.entity_id
_entity_poly.type
_entity_poly.pdbx_seq_one_letter_code
_entity_poly.pdbx_strand_id
1 'polypeptide(L)'
;MGFIKFFLPILILSTFSIAQRPGYFQQDVDYIMDVFLDTKTHKLTGKQIAIYHNNSPDTLWEIYYHLYLNAFRPGSSMQIRGDVIKNGLGERIRSLKPDEYGWTNVKFLKADDEDVDFEIFDTILRARLKKPLAPGHYVKLEMEFESQIPKQTRRNGRDNREGIDYSMAQWYPKICEYDFEGWHADQYIEREFYGVWGNFDVKITLPSDYLVGATGVIQNPAEVMCGYELGAVDTVIFPQQWKKDLKTDLKTWHFKAEKVHDFAWVADRDYIHEITWLTLEDDTVIVHLLYQPDVYMLWREAGKFTKEIIKFYSEWFYKYPYKSFTVAQAGDGGMEYPMLIMITGRRGRTSMIGILAHEIGHNWFYGLIGNNESKEAWIDEGGASFVTPRVFKKLLGEKWSESSGIYKLLIPESDIFGGYRNYIRFSQFGYEEPVLFHSDFFRESTTYTNAVYGKGASIFDMLEYVIGDSVFDLVMKEFFKEWSFKHPTTKDFEKIAEKISGMELDWFFDQWLKTTRKCDYAIENFSGEWVRENGSEKYKIKVKLRNCGQIVMPVDLYIYFEDETYQKVIIPLDLQLKPKQEPNAIILPPWFWVNPVYEFELSFDKKVKMLEIDSRLKLRDVNRLNNRTGAFNKVQIRLLEQTQLNPPLERYWFSIRPSIWFAQRDGARLGAFTNGAYLFDYYATKLGIWFNTKTKNFDYFINYRNNTFPILGRLSGFQIEIFKLHGLRRLYFEIFKDIRPFYLTIPPFYNISLFFEHTMLVENKMPFANLRWDSGKFNALGLTAGVAHTIGSTSLYGTFTLKTTSSNSSKNFTKFSIEVKQNTILSKFEFATRFYFVNSYGQIPSQEKFYFVANPHEQFLNQSFRMIYLINEKFSDRARLFLKGDLNLRGYFDRTDTWVEKGGSLSFDLTFLTLRNFPPLGQIKFSAFGDIGIMKTGELSPPLVQPLEDTTKDYVILYHSGLKYDYGFEIKFQPFTFIPSIAENLIASFNRLSVNMIFPIGLTYEKPRLRWAIEIKVEK
;
A
#
# COMPACT_ATOMS: atom_id res chain seq x y z
N MET A 1 43.55 77.80 -22.56
CA MET A 1 43.01 77.25 -23.82
C MET A 1 43.23 75.75 -23.77
N GLY A 2 42.29 74.85 -23.49
CA GLY A 2 40.83 74.79 -23.38
C GLY A 2 40.50 73.32 -23.71
N PHE A 3 40.16 72.47 -22.72
CA PHE A 3 38.80 71.99 -22.44
C PHE A 3 38.25 71.06 -23.58
N ILE A 4 37.73 69.84 -23.42
CA ILE A 4 37.09 69.07 -22.34
C ILE A 4 37.19 67.57 -22.66
N LYS A 5 37.40 66.75 -21.61
CA LYS A 5 37.20 65.29 -21.58
C LYS A 5 35.71 64.97 -21.41
N PHE A 6 35.15 64.07 -22.21
CA PHE A 6 33.81 63.53 -21.98
C PHE A 6 33.88 62.14 -21.31
N PHE A 7 33.11 62.02 -20.24
CA PHE A 7 32.84 60.83 -19.44
C PHE A 7 31.97 59.82 -20.19
N LEU A 8 32.27 58.53 -20.00
CA LEU A 8 31.41 57.39 -20.34
C LEU A 8 30.92 56.80 -19.01
N PRO A 9 29.61 56.64 -18.75
CA PRO A 9 29.16 55.80 -17.65
C PRO A 9 28.98 54.37 -18.14
N ILE A 10 29.69 53.46 -17.49
CA ILE A 10 29.50 52.01 -17.52
C ILE A 10 28.17 51.73 -16.79
N LEU A 11 27.15 51.29 -17.53
CA LEU A 11 25.96 50.68 -16.94
C LEU A 11 26.34 49.25 -16.49
N ILE A 12 26.51 49.08 -15.18
CA ILE A 12 26.50 47.77 -14.54
C ILE A 12 25.06 47.28 -14.59
N LEU A 13 24.74 46.45 -15.57
CA LEU A 13 23.54 45.61 -15.58
C LEU A 13 23.74 44.51 -14.53
N SER A 14 23.35 44.79 -13.29
CA SER A 14 23.04 43.75 -12.32
C SER A 14 21.86 42.94 -12.86
N THR A 15 22.11 41.70 -13.23
CA THR A 15 21.08 40.71 -13.53
C THR A 15 20.32 40.40 -12.26
N PHE A 16 19.28 41.18 -11.95
CA PHE A 16 18.24 40.71 -11.06
C PHE A 16 17.53 39.55 -11.77
N SER A 17 17.59 38.35 -11.20
CA SER A 17 16.67 37.27 -11.56
C SER A 17 15.25 37.79 -11.36
N ILE A 18 14.60 38.20 -12.44
CA ILE A 18 13.16 38.43 -12.45
C ILE A 18 12.55 37.06 -12.22
N ALA A 19 12.01 36.83 -11.02
CA ALA A 19 11.20 35.64 -10.74
C ALA A 19 10.15 35.50 -11.86
N GLN A 20 9.92 34.28 -12.36
CA GLN A 20 9.02 34.01 -13.49
C GLN A 20 7.54 34.38 -13.24
N ARG A 21 7.24 34.88 -12.05
CA ARG A 21 5.99 35.49 -11.65
C ARG A 21 6.22 36.99 -11.39
N PRO A 22 5.80 37.88 -12.30
CA PRO A 22 5.82 39.31 -12.06
C PRO A 22 5.09 39.61 -10.74
N GLY A 23 5.76 40.28 -9.81
CA GLY A 23 5.19 40.58 -8.49
C GLY A 23 5.17 39.40 -7.51
N TYR A 24 6.01 38.37 -7.68
CA TYR A 24 6.23 37.38 -6.62
C TYR A 24 6.63 38.07 -5.31
N PHE A 25 5.96 37.72 -4.23
CA PHE A 25 6.31 38.05 -2.86
C PHE A 25 6.14 36.81 -2.00
N GLN A 26 6.80 36.81 -0.86
CA GLN A 26 6.60 35.84 0.22
C GLN A 26 6.82 36.57 1.54
N GLN A 27 6.22 36.08 2.62
CA GLN A 27 6.42 36.67 3.93
C GLN A 27 7.76 36.23 4.52
N ASP A 28 8.16 36.93 5.57
CA ASP A 28 9.34 36.58 6.34
C ASP A 28 9.02 36.71 7.84
N VAL A 29 9.61 35.84 8.65
CA VAL A 29 9.39 35.86 10.10
C VAL A 29 10.61 35.47 10.93
N ASP A 30 10.93 36.26 11.95
CA ASP A 30 11.93 35.88 12.95
C ASP A 30 11.25 35.41 14.24
N TYR A 31 11.52 34.18 14.65
CA TYR A 31 11.07 33.61 15.92
C TYR A 31 12.18 33.65 16.98
N ILE A 32 11.86 34.22 18.13
CA ILE A 32 12.67 34.10 19.36
C ILE A 32 11.81 33.39 20.39
N MET A 33 12.26 32.22 20.84
CA MET A 33 11.50 31.35 21.74
C MET A 33 12.31 30.93 22.96
N ASP A 34 11.66 31.00 24.12
CA ASP A 34 12.18 30.46 25.39
C ASP A 34 11.10 29.57 26.00
N VAL A 35 11.38 28.26 26.07
CA VAL A 35 10.39 27.25 26.41
C VAL A 35 10.90 26.32 27.50
N PHE A 36 10.01 25.94 28.40
CA PHE A 36 10.28 25.01 29.48
C PHE A 36 9.34 23.81 29.39
N LEU A 37 9.89 22.60 29.37
CA LEU A 37 9.14 21.34 29.40
C LEU A 37 9.23 20.71 30.78
N ASP A 38 8.09 20.63 31.48
CA ASP A 38 7.96 19.81 32.68
C ASP A 38 7.63 18.37 32.29
N THR A 39 8.63 17.49 32.39
CA THR A 39 8.49 16.08 32.00
C THR A 39 7.68 15.23 32.99
N LYS A 40 7.35 15.76 34.18
CA LYS A 40 6.47 15.07 35.14
C LYS A 40 5.00 15.28 34.80
N THR A 41 4.64 16.45 34.28
CA THR A 41 3.27 16.80 33.89
C THR A 41 3.04 16.76 32.39
N HIS A 42 4.11 16.63 31.59
CA HIS A 42 4.11 16.69 30.13
C HIS A 42 3.53 18.00 29.58
N LYS A 43 3.78 19.10 30.30
CA LYS A 43 3.36 20.44 29.92
C LYS A 43 4.55 21.29 29.49
N LEU A 44 4.33 22.07 28.44
CA LEU A 44 5.29 23.02 27.91
C LEU A 44 4.76 24.44 28.11
N THR A 45 5.55 25.30 28.73
CA THR A 45 5.28 26.74 28.80
C THR A 45 6.26 27.48 27.90
N GLY A 46 5.75 28.37 27.05
CA GLY A 46 6.56 29.07 26.07
C GLY A 46 6.33 30.57 26.06
N LYS A 47 7.42 31.32 25.92
CA LYS A 47 7.40 32.73 25.50
C LYS A 47 7.92 32.80 24.08
N GLN A 48 7.17 33.45 23.22
CA GLN A 48 7.47 33.59 21.80
C GLN A 48 7.39 35.06 21.40
N ILE A 49 8.40 35.52 20.69
CA ILE A 49 8.37 36.77 19.94
C ILE A 49 8.48 36.39 18.47
N ALA A 50 7.52 36.82 17.65
CA ALA A 50 7.56 36.67 16.20
C ALA A 50 7.59 38.06 15.55
N ILE A 51 8.64 38.36 14.79
CA ILE A 51 8.72 39.59 14.00
C ILE A 51 8.24 39.24 12.60
N TYR A 52 7.01 39.62 12.27
CA TYR A 52 6.39 39.26 10.99
C TYR A 52 6.47 40.43 10.01
N HIS A 53 7.07 40.20 8.85
CA HIS A 53 7.25 41.19 7.79
C HIS A 53 6.18 41.02 6.72
N ASN A 54 5.40 42.08 6.46
CA ASN A 54 4.43 42.10 5.37
C ASN A 54 5.11 42.54 4.06
N ASN A 55 5.49 41.57 3.25
CA ASN A 55 6.08 41.80 1.93
C ASN A 55 5.03 41.78 0.80
N SER A 56 3.74 41.60 1.14
CA SER A 56 2.66 41.62 0.15
C SER A 56 2.34 43.05 -0.30
N PRO A 57 1.68 43.24 -1.45
CA PRO A 57 1.12 44.53 -1.85
C PRO A 57 -0.11 44.94 -1.02
N ASP A 58 -0.59 44.09 -0.12
CA ASP A 58 -1.82 44.27 0.63
C ASP A 58 -1.58 44.84 2.03
N THR A 59 -2.56 45.59 2.53
CA THR A 59 -2.58 46.00 3.94
C THR A 59 -3.32 44.95 4.77
N LEU A 60 -2.63 44.34 5.74
CA LEU A 60 -3.18 43.25 6.54
C LEU A 60 -3.82 43.80 7.83
N TRP A 61 -5.04 43.37 8.11
CA TRP A 61 -5.81 43.76 9.30
C TRP A 61 -5.86 42.66 10.37
N GLU A 62 -5.48 41.45 9.99
CA GLU A 62 -5.58 40.25 10.80
C GLU A 62 -4.30 39.43 10.63
N ILE A 63 -3.96 38.67 11.65
CA ILE A 63 -2.88 37.67 11.64
C ILE A 63 -3.47 36.35 12.11
N TYR A 64 -3.03 35.25 11.50
CA TYR A 64 -3.50 33.91 11.80
C TYR A 64 -2.35 33.04 12.32
N TYR A 65 -2.63 32.22 13.34
CA TYR A 65 -1.72 31.21 13.86
C TYR A 65 -2.35 29.82 13.80
N HIS A 66 -1.57 28.82 13.41
CA HIS A 66 -1.87 27.41 13.64
C HIS A 66 -1.54 27.03 15.09
N LEU A 67 -2.52 26.40 15.76
CA LEU A 67 -2.42 25.79 17.08
C LEU A 67 -2.54 24.26 16.93
N TYR A 68 -1.56 23.64 16.28
CA TYR A 68 -1.59 22.24 15.83
C TYR A 68 -1.92 21.23 16.93
N LEU A 69 -1.47 21.46 18.16
CA LEU A 69 -1.75 20.56 19.28
C LEU A 69 -3.24 20.42 19.58
N ASN A 70 -4.07 21.40 19.24
CA ASN A 70 -5.52 21.33 19.39
C ASN A 70 -6.16 20.25 18.51
N ALA A 71 -5.50 19.79 17.44
CA ALA A 71 -6.01 18.70 16.61
C ALA A 71 -6.08 17.36 17.36
N PHE A 72 -5.25 17.18 18.40
CA PHE A 72 -5.13 15.94 19.14
C PHE A 72 -6.11 15.80 20.30
N ARG A 73 -7.16 16.65 20.38
CA ARG A 73 -8.21 16.56 21.39
C ARG A 73 -9.48 15.85 20.86
N PRO A 74 -10.22 15.12 21.70
CA PRO A 74 -11.54 14.62 21.34
C PRO A 74 -12.46 15.75 20.84
N GLY A 75 -13.19 15.51 19.75
CA GLY A 75 -14.08 16.51 19.12
C GLY A 75 -13.41 17.48 18.15
N SER A 76 -12.09 17.40 17.93
CA SER A 76 -11.40 18.19 16.90
C SER A 76 -11.82 17.79 15.48
N SER A 77 -11.55 18.66 14.51
CA SER A 77 -11.81 18.40 13.10
C SER A 77 -11.00 17.19 12.58
N MET A 78 -9.74 17.03 13.03
CA MET A 78 -8.92 15.83 12.78
C MET A 78 -9.60 14.55 13.27
N GLN A 79 -10.09 14.57 14.50
CA GLN A 79 -10.76 13.41 15.10
C GLN A 79 -12.05 13.06 14.35
N ILE A 80 -12.88 14.05 14.04
CA ILE A 80 -14.15 13.87 13.31
C ILE A 80 -13.88 13.34 11.91
N ARG A 81 -12.90 13.91 11.19
CA ARG A 81 -12.50 13.44 9.87
C ARG A 81 -12.08 11.98 9.92
N GLY A 82 -11.23 11.61 10.87
CA GLY A 82 -10.76 10.23 11.06
C GLY A 82 -11.89 9.21 11.28
N ASP A 83 -13.04 9.64 11.82
CA ASP A 83 -14.24 8.80 11.91
C ASP A 83 -15.00 8.67 10.60
N VAL A 84 -15.15 9.78 9.88
CA VAL A 84 -15.86 9.78 8.59
C VAL A 84 -15.15 8.85 7.61
N ILE A 85 -13.81 8.87 7.56
CA ILE A 85 -13.00 8.00 6.68
C ILE A 85 -12.49 6.73 7.37
N LYS A 86 -12.89 6.48 8.63
CA LYS A 86 -12.53 5.27 9.39
C LYS A 86 -11.05 4.84 9.27
N ASN A 87 -10.13 5.79 9.29
CA ASN A 87 -8.68 5.55 9.14
C ASN A 87 -8.00 5.12 10.46
N GLY A 88 -8.77 4.96 11.54
CA GLY A 88 -8.28 4.64 12.89
C GLY A 88 -7.69 5.82 13.68
N LEU A 89 -7.42 6.97 13.06
CA LEU A 89 -6.95 8.17 13.77
C LEU A 89 -8.03 8.71 14.71
N GLY A 90 -9.29 8.76 14.28
CA GLY A 90 -10.40 9.21 15.11
C GLY A 90 -10.50 8.44 16.42
N GLU A 91 -10.48 7.10 16.35
CA GLU A 91 -10.54 6.23 17.53
C GLU A 91 -9.34 6.42 18.46
N ARG A 92 -8.13 6.56 17.91
CA ARG A 92 -6.93 6.83 18.70
C ARG A 92 -7.05 8.12 19.50
N ILE A 93 -7.59 9.20 18.90
CA ILE A 93 -7.75 10.49 19.59
C ILE A 93 -8.89 10.42 20.62
N ARG A 94 -10.03 9.83 20.29
CA ARG A 94 -11.15 9.69 21.24
C ARG A 94 -10.82 8.86 22.48
N SER A 95 -9.89 7.92 22.35
CA SER A 95 -9.51 7.04 23.46
C SER A 95 -8.50 7.67 24.43
N LEU A 96 -7.96 8.85 24.13
CA LEU A 96 -7.05 9.59 25.00
C LEU A 96 -7.77 10.11 26.25
N LYS A 97 -7.12 9.97 27.40
CA LYS A 97 -7.55 10.57 28.67
C LYS A 97 -7.25 12.07 28.74
N PRO A 98 -7.83 12.79 29.72
CA PRO A 98 -7.59 14.23 29.91
C PRO A 98 -6.12 14.67 29.98
N ASP A 99 -5.23 13.84 30.51
CA ASP A 99 -3.78 14.05 30.63
C ASP A 99 -2.98 13.47 29.44
N GLU A 100 -3.65 12.88 28.46
CA GLU A 100 -3.05 12.22 27.29
C GLU A 100 -3.34 12.95 25.97
N TYR A 101 -4.37 13.80 25.87
CA TYR A 101 -4.66 14.55 24.65
C TYR A 101 -3.89 15.87 24.55
N GLY A 102 -3.74 16.40 23.34
CA GLY A 102 -2.98 17.62 23.08
C GLY A 102 -3.85 18.87 23.08
N TRP A 103 -3.27 19.99 23.49
CA TRP A 103 -3.87 21.32 23.32
C TRP A 103 -2.81 22.42 23.51
N THR A 104 -3.11 23.60 22.98
CA THR A 104 -2.37 24.85 23.21
C THR A 104 -3.33 25.93 23.65
N ASN A 105 -3.02 26.56 24.78
CA ASN A 105 -3.73 27.69 25.34
C ASN A 105 -2.85 28.94 25.26
N VAL A 106 -3.30 29.94 24.51
CA VAL A 106 -2.62 31.24 24.40
C VAL A 106 -3.12 32.13 25.53
N LYS A 107 -2.22 32.58 26.42
CA LYS A 107 -2.59 33.40 27.58
C LYS A 107 -2.84 34.85 27.19
N PHE A 108 -1.98 35.41 26.34
CA PHE A 108 -2.13 36.72 25.75
C PHE A 108 -1.35 36.81 24.43
N LEU A 109 -1.72 37.78 23.61
CA LEU A 109 -1.02 38.17 22.39
C LEU A 109 -0.92 39.70 22.36
N LYS A 110 0.26 40.23 22.10
CA LYS A 110 0.49 41.66 21.87
C LYS A 110 1.05 41.90 20.48
N ALA A 111 0.66 43.01 19.86
CA ALA A 111 1.26 43.54 18.64
C ALA A 111 1.85 44.93 18.96
N ASP A 112 3.17 45.07 18.81
CA ASP A 112 3.91 46.31 19.13
C ASP A 112 3.55 46.89 20.52
N ASP A 113 3.65 46.05 21.55
CA ASP A 113 3.33 46.33 22.96
C ASP A 113 1.83 46.57 23.28
N GLU A 114 0.93 46.55 22.29
CA GLU A 114 -0.52 46.66 22.51
C GLU A 114 -1.21 45.29 22.57
N ASP A 115 -2.10 45.08 23.54
CA ASP A 115 -2.91 43.85 23.61
C ASP A 115 -3.79 43.67 22.37
N VAL A 116 -3.85 42.46 21.84
CA VAL A 116 -4.63 42.08 20.66
C VAL A 116 -5.72 41.09 21.05
N ASP A 117 -6.96 41.40 20.67
CA ASP A 117 -8.07 40.46 20.80
C ASP A 117 -7.93 39.35 19.75
N PHE A 118 -8.18 38.11 20.18
CA PHE A 118 -8.15 36.95 19.29
C PHE A 118 -9.25 35.94 19.61
N GLU A 119 -9.58 35.13 18.61
CA GLU A 119 -10.54 34.04 18.71
C GLU A 119 -9.88 32.74 18.26
N ILE A 120 -10.18 31.63 18.93
CA ILE A 120 -9.66 30.31 18.58
C ILE A 120 -10.79 29.46 17.99
N PHE A 121 -10.62 29.04 16.73
CA PHE A 121 -11.48 28.14 16.00
C PHE A 121 -10.74 26.84 15.72
N ASP A 122 -10.99 25.86 16.58
CA ASP A 122 -10.32 24.57 16.59
C ASP A 122 -8.78 24.66 16.62
N THR A 123 -8.10 24.53 15.48
CA THR A 123 -6.64 24.62 15.38
C THR A 123 -6.15 25.96 14.86
N ILE A 124 -7.01 26.97 14.75
CA ILE A 124 -6.67 28.29 14.21
C ILE A 124 -6.95 29.36 15.24
N LEU A 125 -5.98 30.25 15.45
CA LEU A 125 -6.15 31.50 16.18
C LEU A 125 -6.21 32.63 15.16
N ARG A 126 -7.27 33.44 15.22
CA ARG A 126 -7.46 34.66 14.42
C ARG A 126 -7.29 35.88 15.33
N ALA A 127 -6.30 36.70 15.06
CA ALA A 127 -5.99 37.91 15.81
C ALA A 127 -6.26 39.16 14.97
N ARG A 128 -6.99 40.14 15.52
CA ARG A 128 -7.30 41.39 14.80
C ARG A 128 -6.37 42.51 15.23
N LEU A 129 -5.56 43.00 14.30
CA LEU A 129 -4.62 44.08 14.59
C LEU A 129 -5.37 45.41 14.83
N LYS A 130 -5.02 46.12 15.90
CA LYS A 130 -5.55 47.48 16.18
C LYS A 130 -5.02 48.50 15.18
N LYS A 131 -3.77 48.33 14.77
CA LYS A 131 -3.11 49.09 13.70
C LYS A 131 -2.89 48.16 12.52
N PRO A 132 -3.37 48.49 11.31
CA PRO A 132 -3.16 47.64 10.14
C PRO A 132 -1.67 47.57 9.79
N LEU A 133 -1.24 46.41 9.32
CA LEU A 133 0.12 46.16 8.86
C LEU A 133 0.22 46.49 7.36
N ALA A 134 0.71 47.69 7.05
CA ALA A 134 0.88 48.16 5.67
C ALA A 134 2.01 47.41 4.91
N PRO A 135 1.98 47.39 3.56
CA PRO A 135 3.05 46.84 2.73
C PRO A 135 4.44 47.37 3.11
N GLY A 136 5.42 46.48 3.23
CA GLY A 136 6.81 46.81 3.57
C GLY A 136 7.07 47.11 5.04
N HIS A 137 6.05 47.05 5.91
CA HIS A 137 6.22 47.15 7.36
C HIS A 137 6.26 45.78 8.04
N TYR A 138 6.66 45.77 9.31
CA TYR A 138 6.63 44.59 10.17
C TYR A 138 5.81 44.86 11.43
N VAL A 139 5.42 43.79 12.12
CA VAL A 139 4.79 43.83 13.44
C VAL A 139 5.53 42.88 14.38
N LYS A 140 5.78 43.33 15.61
CA LYS A 140 6.32 42.47 16.67
C LYS A 140 5.17 41.83 17.45
N LEU A 141 5.06 40.51 17.35
CA LEU A 141 4.02 39.72 18.00
C LEU A 141 4.61 39.00 19.23
N GLU A 142 4.16 39.38 20.42
CA GLU A 142 4.59 38.74 21.68
C GLU A 142 3.48 37.86 22.24
N MET A 143 3.83 36.61 22.54
CA MET A 143 2.89 35.59 22.99
C MET A 143 3.45 34.80 24.16
N GLU A 144 2.61 34.57 25.17
CA GLU A 144 2.84 33.53 26.18
C GLU A 144 1.78 32.44 26.02
N PHE A 145 2.23 31.19 25.96
CA PHE A 145 1.34 30.04 25.79
C PHE A 145 1.72 28.89 26.73
N GLU A 146 0.74 28.04 26.99
CA GLU A 146 0.91 26.76 27.65
C GLU A 146 0.33 25.67 26.75
N SER A 147 1.04 24.54 26.66
CA SER A 147 0.64 23.40 25.86
C SER A 147 0.71 22.12 26.69
N GLN A 148 -0.23 21.21 26.48
CA GLN A 148 -0.12 19.82 26.94
C GLN A 148 0.34 18.94 25.78
N ILE A 149 1.41 18.19 26.01
CA ILE A 149 1.97 17.32 24.98
C ILE A 149 1.16 16.02 24.92
N PRO A 150 0.55 15.70 23.76
CA PRO A 150 -0.26 14.51 23.62
C PRO A 150 0.60 13.26 23.71
N LYS A 151 0.03 12.14 24.15
CA LYS A 151 0.58 10.84 23.81
C LYS A 151 0.58 10.69 22.29
N GLN A 152 1.70 10.27 21.69
CA GLN A 152 1.84 10.31 20.24
C GLN A 152 0.79 9.42 19.57
N THR A 153 -0.12 10.06 18.83
CA THR A 153 -1.09 9.36 17.97
C THR A 153 -0.69 9.45 16.51
N ARG A 154 -0.11 10.58 16.08
CA ARG A 154 0.45 10.82 14.75
C ARG A 154 1.48 11.95 14.83
N ARG A 155 2.68 11.77 14.25
CA ARG A 155 3.80 12.74 14.13
C ARG A 155 4.33 13.34 15.44
N ASN A 156 3.51 14.11 16.16
CA ASN A 156 3.86 14.78 17.40
C ASN A 156 3.36 13.98 18.62
N GLY A 157 4.20 13.89 19.64
CA GLY A 157 3.77 13.61 21.00
C GLY A 157 4.85 13.04 21.89
N ARG A 158 4.43 12.63 23.08
CA ARG A 158 5.24 11.86 24.04
C ARG A 158 5.00 10.36 23.94
N ASP A 159 5.92 9.58 24.48
CA ASP A 159 5.81 8.13 24.65
C ASP A 159 5.43 7.42 23.35
N ASN A 160 6.27 7.59 22.32
CA ASN A 160 6.00 6.98 21.03
C ASN A 160 6.03 5.44 21.11
N ARG A 161 5.57 4.77 20.05
CA ARG A 161 5.49 3.30 20.01
C ARG A 161 6.84 2.59 20.12
N GLU A 162 7.93 3.30 19.86
CA GLU A 162 9.28 2.81 19.97
C GLU A 162 9.94 3.14 21.32
N GLY A 163 9.20 3.75 22.25
CA GLY A 163 9.68 4.07 23.59
C GLY A 163 10.55 5.32 23.63
N ILE A 164 10.36 6.26 22.70
CA ILE A 164 11.01 7.57 22.71
C ILE A 164 10.14 8.54 23.51
N ASP A 165 10.76 9.27 24.43
CA ASP A 165 10.06 10.14 25.37
C ASP A 165 9.34 11.30 24.67
N TYR A 166 9.99 12.02 23.74
CA TYR A 166 9.40 13.19 23.06
C TYR A 166 9.77 13.29 21.58
N SER A 167 8.75 13.42 20.73
CA SER A 167 8.83 13.69 19.29
C SER A 167 8.05 14.98 19.01
N MET A 168 8.76 16.12 18.97
CA MET A 168 8.17 17.45 19.11
C MET A 168 8.19 18.19 17.78
N ALA A 169 7.10 18.03 17.03
CA ALA A 169 6.85 18.72 15.78
C ALA A 169 5.58 19.56 15.88
N GLN A 170 5.50 20.70 15.21
CA GLN A 170 4.31 21.57 15.30
C GLN A 170 3.86 21.82 16.75
N TRP A 171 4.83 22.06 17.64
CA TRP A 171 4.63 22.11 19.08
C TRP A 171 4.37 23.54 19.61
N TYR A 172 4.57 24.55 18.75
CA TYR A 172 4.44 25.97 19.05
C TYR A 172 3.33 26.62 18.20
N PRO A 173 2.73 27.74 18.66
CA PRO A 173 1.88 28.59 17.83
C PRO A 173 2.65 29.13 16.62
N LYS A 174 2.33 28.63 15.42
CA LYS A 174 3.03 28.95 14.17
C LYS A 174 2.19 29.90 13.31
N ILE A 175 2.75 31.02 12.84
CA ILE A 175 2.05 31.95 11.94
C ILE A 175 1.69 31.23 10.62
N CYS A 176 0.47 31.45 10.13
CA CYS A 176 0.00 30.93 8.85
C CYS A 176 0.66 31.71 7.69
N GLU A 177 0.94 31.06 6.57
CA GLU A 177 1.50 31.78 5.41
C GLU A 177 0.44 32.67 4.74
N TYR A 178 0.87 33.84 4.24
CA TYR A 178 0.07 34.73 3.40
C TYR A 178 0.77 34.93 2.06
N ASP A 179 0.21 34.37 1.00
CA ASP A 179 0.76 34.49 -0.35
C ASP A 179 -0.24 35.17 -1.30
N PHE A 180 -0.03 34.99 -2.60
CA PHE A 180 -0.88 35.52 -3.66
C PHE A 180 -2.32 34.98 -3.67
N GLU A 181 -2.62 33.87 -2.99
CA GLU A 181 -3.97 33.34 -2.78
C GLU A 181 -4.61 33.85 -1.48
N GLY A 182 -3.85 34.60 -0.66
CA GLY A 182 -4.27 35.13 0.64
C GLY A 182 -3.75 34.29 1.81
N TRP A 183 -4.51 34.29 2.92
CA TRP A 183 -4.17 33.52 4.12
C TRP A 183 -4.44 32.03 3.95
N HIS A 184 -3.45 31.19 4.26
CA HIS A 184 -3.58 29.73 4.33
C HIS A 184 -3.88 29.27 5.76
N ALA A 185 -5.00 29.74 6.31
CA ALA A 185 -5.44 29.43 7.68
C ALA A 185 -6.31 28.16 7.74
N ASP A 186 -5.90 27.10 7.04
CA ASP A 186 -6.63 25.83 6.99
C ASP A 186 -6.54 25.05 8.31
N GLN A 187 -7.63 24.41 8.71
CA GLN A 187 -7.66 23.57 9.91
C GLN A 187 -6.69 22.39 9.77
N TYR A 188 -5.99 22.03 10.84
CA TYR A 188 -5.09 20.88 10.81
C TYR A 188 -5.88 19.58 10.97
N ILE A 189 -5.95 18.80 9.89
CA ILE A 189 -6.76 17.58 9.83
C ILE A 189 -5.91 16.30 9.85
N GLU A 190 -5.03 16.06 8.88
CA GLU A 190 -4.18 14.85 8.87
C GLU A 190 -2.87 15.01 8.07
N ARG A 191 -2.84 15.95 7.13
CA ARG A 191 -1.84 16.06 6.06
C ARG A 191 -0.77 17.10 6.37
N GLU A 192 0.09 17.38 5.40
CA GLU A 192 1.29 18.21 5.55
C GLU A 192 1.01 19.71 5.69
N PHE A 193 2.08 20.51 5.77
CA PHE A 193 2.06 21.87 6.31
C PHE A 193 2.35 22.93 5.25
N TYR A 194 2.15 24.19 5.63
CA TYR A 194 2.62 25.33 4.86
C TYR A 194 3.02 26.42 5.83
N GLY A 195 4.21 27.00 5.67
CA GLY A 195 4.79 27.87 6.68
C GLY A 195 5.62 28.99 6.10
N VAL A 196 5.68 30.10 6.84
CA VAL A 196 6.47 31.28 6.51
C VAL A 196 7.96 30.97 6.63
N TRP A 197 8.76 31.36 5.63
CA TRP A 197 10.22 31.30 5.75
C TRP A 197 10.72 32.25 6.84
N GLY A 198 11.72 31.81 7.60
CA GLY A 198 12.14 32.58 8.75
C GLY A 198 13.42 32.10 9.42
N ASN A 199 13.84 32.86 10.43
CA ASN A 199 14.92 32.48 11.34
C ASN A 199 14.35 32.10 12.70
N PHE A 200 14.97 31.13 13.36
CA PHE A 200 14.56 30.59 14.64
C PHE A 200 15.71 30.68 15.63
N ASP A 201 15.50 31.36 16.74
CA ASP A 201 16.38 31.40 17.91
C ASP A 201 15.63 30.78 19.09
N VAL A 202 15.91 29.51 19.38
CA VAL A 202 15.08 28.68 20.28
C VAL A 202 15.89 28.16 21.45
N LYS A 203 15.40 28.45 22.66
CA LYS A 203 15.92 27.92 23.92
C LYS A 203 14.93 26.94 24.52
N ILE A 204 15.39 25.71 24.78
CA ILE A 204 14.57 24.61 25.30
C ILE A 204 15.17 24.16 26.63
N THR A 205 14.45 24.38 27.74
CA THR A 205 14.84 23.95 29.07
C THR A 205 14.06 22.71 29.50
N LEU A 206 14.78 21.66 29.89
CA LEU A 206 14.24 20.38 30.36
C LEU A 206 15.25 19.69 31.31
N PRO A 207 14.92 18.56 31.96
CA PRO A 207 15.85 17.87 32.85
C PRO A 207 17.18 17.52 32.16
N SER A 208 18.29 17.67 32.87
CA SER A 208 19.64 17.61 32.28
C SER A 208 20.02 16.25 31.72
N ASP A 209 19.32 15.19 32.11
CA ASP A 209 19.57 13.82 31.68
C ASP A 209 18.86 13.42 30.36
N TYR A 210 18.28 14.40 29.66
CA TYR A 210 17.84 14.25 28.28
C TYR A 210 18.93 14.67 27.28
N LEU A 211 19.01 13.94 26.17
CA LEU A 211 19.67 14.38 24.95
C LEU A 211 18.63 14.99 24.01
N VAL A 212 18.90 16.18 23.45
CA VAL A 212 18.01 16.86 22.49
C VAL A 212 18.67 16.93 21.11
N GLY A 213 17.91 16.59 20.07
CA GLY A 213 18.23 16.93 18.68
C GLY A 213 17.14 17.83 18.10
N ALA A 214 17.50 18.76 17.24
CA ALA A 214 16.56 19.75 16.71
C ALA A 214 16.91 20.18 15.29
N THR A 215 15.97 20.87 14.65
CA THR A 215 16.25 21.79 13.56
C THR A 215 17.24 22.87 14.03
N GLY A 216 18.21 23.22 13.18
CA GLY A 216 19.19 24.27 13.48
C GLY A 216 20.53 23.76 14.02
N VAL A 217 21.43 24.72 14.29
CA VAL A 217 22.77 24.52 14.83
C VAL A 217 22.78 24.90 16.30
N ILE A 218 23.32 24.03 17.15
CA ILE A 218 23.49 24.30 18.58
C ILE A 218 24.46 25.48 18.81
N GLN A 219 24.11 26.38 19.72
CA GLN A 219 24.87 27.61 20.01
C GLN A 219 25.66 27.52 21.31
N ASN A 220 25.27 26.65 22.24
CA ASN A 220 25.95 26.44 23.51
C ASN A 220 26.49 25.00 23.68
N PRO A 221 27.24 24.44 22.70
CA PRO A 221 27.68 23.04 22.73
C PRO A 221 28.53 22.69 23.96
N ALA A 222 29.34 23.63 24.45
CA ALA A 222 30.18 23.43 25.65
C ALA A 222 29.38 23.41 26.97
N GLU A 223 28.15 23.92 26.99
CA GLU A 223 27.28 23.88 28.16
C GLU A 223 26.42 22.63 28.18
N VAL A 224 25.83 22.28 27.02
CA VAL A 224 24.96 21.10 26.92
C VAL A 224 25.74 19.80 26.93
N MET A 225 26.99 19.83 26.43
CA MET A 225 27.86 18.67 26.23
C MET A 225 27.16 17.59 25.38
N CYS A 226 27.27 16.33 25.78
CA CYS A 226 26.66 15.19 25.11
C CYS A 226 27.16 14.94 23.68
N GLY A 227 28.34 15.44 23.31
CA GLY A 227 28.98 15.24 22.02
C GLY A 227 28.93 16.44 21.09
N TYR A 228 28.01 17.36 21.31
CA TYR A 228 27.90 18.56 20.49
C TYR A 228 29.15 19.45 20.56
N GLU A 229 29.93 19.37 21.65
CA GLU A 229 31.21 20.04 21.83
C GLU A 229 32.34 19.52 20.92
N LEU A 230 32.18 18.33 20.34
CA LEU A 230 33.24 17.68 19.57
C LEU A 230 33.29 18.15 18.10
N GLY A 231 32.21 18.73 17.57
CA GLY A 231 32.13 19.17 16.19
C GLY A 231 32.23 18.03 15.17
N ALA A 232 32.96 18.25 14.07
CA ALA A 232 33.10 17.30 12.96
C ALA A 232 34.08 16.13 13.31
N VAL A 233 33.62 15.19 14.13
CA VAL A 233 34.36 13.97 14.48
C VAL A 233 33.50 12.73 14.21
N ASP A 234 34.10 11.65 13.69
CA ASP A 234 33.43 10.36 13.59
C ASP A 234 33.50 9.66 14.95
N THR A 235 32.42 9.72 15.74
CA THR A 235 32.37 9.13 17.09
C THR A 235 30.98 8.67 17.50
N VAL A 236 30.91 7.85 18.56
CA VAL A 236 29.66 7.35 19.15
C VAL A 236 29.73 7.55 20.65
N ILE A 237 28.72 8.22 21.21
CA ILE A 237 28.64 8.55 22.63
C ILE A 237 27.41 7.88 23.22
N PHE A 238 27.65 7.03 24.21
CA PHE A 238 26.60 6.28 24.89
C PHE A 238 25.97 7.11 26.02
N PRO A 239 24.69 6.90 26.36
CA PRO A 239 24.01 7.65 27.42
C PRO A 239 24.75 7.62 28.76
N GLN A 240 25.38 6.50 29.11
CA GLN A 240 26.15 6.38 30.35
C GLN A 240 27.41 7.25 30.39
N GLN A 241 27.89 7.76 29.26
CA GLN A 241 29.06 8.64 29.21
C GLN A 241 28.65 10.07 29.57
N TRP A 242 27.69 10.65 28.85
CA TRP A 242 27.29 12.03 29.09
C TRP A 242 26.41 12.20 30.36
N LYS A 243 25.75 11.14 30.84
CA LYS A 243 25.03 11.17 32.14
C LYS A 243 25.97 11.27 33.34
N LYS A 244 27.25 10.91 33.22
CA LYS A 244 28.21 11.01 34.34
C LYS A 244 28.58 12.44 34.69
N ASP A 245 28.54 13.33 33.70
CA ASP A 245 29.02 14.71 33.82
C ASP A 245 27.88 15.72 34.06
N LEU A 246 26.70 15.24 34.50
CA LEU A 246 25.56 16.10 34.81
C LEU A 246 25.81 16.92 36.07
N LYS A 247 25.84 18.25 35.92
CA LYS A 247 26.14 19.20 37.01
C LYS A 247 24.89 19.85 37.63
N THR A 248 23.77 19.85 36.91
CA THR A 248 22.54 20.55 37.26
C THR A 248 21.34 19.63 37.02
N ASP A 249 20.21 19.91 37.67
CA ASP A 249 18.95 19.18 37.44
C ASP A 249 18.27 19.56 36.12
N LEU A 250 18.46 20.81 35.67
CA LEU A 250 17.92 21.35 34.42
C LEU A 250 19.05 21.80 33.48
N LYS A 251 18.81 21.68 32.17
CA LYS A 251 19.71 22.08 31.09
C LYS A 251 18.92 22.85 30.03
N THR A 252 19.51 23.93 29.51
CA THR A 252 18.94 24.73 28.42
C THR A 252 19.71 24.48 27.13
N TRP A 253 19.00 24.02 26.11
CA TRP A 253 19.51 23.80 24.76
C TRP A 253 19.19 25.01 23.89
N HIS A 254 20.21 25.63 23.30
CA HIS A 254 20.03 26.82 22.46
C HIS A 254 20.35 26.51 21.01
N PHE A 255 19.33 26.45 20.14
CA PHE A 255 19.48 26.19 18.71
C PHE A 255 19.17 27.44 17.89
N LYS A 256 19.90 27.62 16.78
CA LYS A 256 19.60 28.61 15.75
C LYS A 256 19.43 27.97 14.39
N ALA A 257 18.33 28.27 13.70
CA ALA A 257 18.11 27.88 12.32
C ALA A 257 17.85 29.15 11.50
N GLU A 258 18.48 29.27 10.33
CA GLU A 258 18.31 30.42 9.45
C GLU A 258 17.66 29.95 8.15
N LYS A 259 16.75 30.76 7.61
CA LYS A 259 16.00 30.46 6.38
C LYS A 259 15.41 29.05 6.38
N VAL A 260 14.61 28.75 7.40
CA VAL A 260 13.77 27.54 7.46
C VAL A 260 12.31 27.95 7.64
N HIS A 261 11.35 27.10 7.27
CA HIS A 261 9.92 27.38 7.44
C HIS A 261 9.28 26.53 8.54
N ASP A 262 10.06 25.70 9.22
CA ASP A 262 9.60 24.91 10.36
C ASP A 262 10.71 24.59 11.36
N PHE A 263 10.33 24.32 12.60
CA PHE A 263 11.25 24.00 13.70
C PHE A 263 10.71 22.85 14.54
N ALA A 264 11.41 21.72 14.50
CA ALA A 264 11.08 20.53 15.27
C ALA A 264 12.26 20.06 16.13
N TRP A 265 11.97 19.27 17.15
CA TRP A 265 12.97 18.68 18.03
C TRP A 265 12.54 17.34 18.61
N VAL A 266 13.50 16.59 19.15
CA VAL A 266 13.29 15.30 19.80
C VAL A 266 14.05 15.30 21.12
N ALA A 267 13.57 14.52 22.09
CA ALA A 267 14.31 14.30 23.32
C ALA A 267 14.09 12.90 23.87
N ASP A 268 15.18 12.27 24.31
CA ASP A 268 15.14 10.98 24.98
C ASP A 268 16.31 10.88 25.98
N ARG A 269 16.11 10.13 27.06
CA ARG A 269 17.16 9.90 28.06
C ARG A 269 18.17 8.86 27.60
N ASP A 270 17.78 7.94 26.72
CA ASP A 270 18.56 6.75 26.40
C ASP A 270 19.15 6.81 24.99
N TYR A 271 19.10 7.97 24.33
CA TYR A 271 19.78 8.16 23.06
C TYR A 271 21.30 7.94 23.17
N ILE A 272 21.80 7.12 22.26
CA ILE A 272 23.15 7.20 21.74
C ILE A 272 23.21 8.40 20.81
N HIS A 273 24.25 9.23 20.97
CA HIS A 273 24.58 10.28 20.03
C HIS A 273 25.77 9.83 19.18
N GLU A 274 25.50 9.52 17.93
CA GLU A 274 26.53 9.25 16.93
C GLU A 274 26.72 10.48 16.04
N ILE A 275 27.99 10.87 15.87
CA ILE A 275 28.37 12.01 15.07
C ILE A 275 29.15 11.48 13.88
N THR A 276 28.77 11.96 12.71
CA THR A 276 29.54 11.81 11.48
C THR A 276 29.48 13.12 10.71
N TRP A 277 30.26 13.25 9.64
CA TRP A 277 30.28 14.48 8.86
C TRP A 277 30.67 14.18 7.42
N LEU A 278 30.36 15.13 6.55
CA LEU A 278 30.79 15.15 5.16
C LEU A 278 31.17 16.56 4.73
N THR A 279 32.05 16.65 3.75
CA THR A 279 32.38 17.91 3.09
C THR A 279 31.70 17.95 1.73
N LEU A 280 30.98 19.04 1.48
CA LEU A 280 30.36 19.38 0.20
C LEU A 280 31.08 20.61 -0.34
N GLU A 281 31.97 20.41 -1.31
CA GLU A 281 32.89 21.44 -1.81
C GLU A 281 33.75 22.00 -0.66
N ASP A 282 33.52 23.24 -0.24
CA ASP A 282 34.24 23.91 0.85
C ASP A 282 33.47 23.92 2.20
N ASP A 283 32.22 23.43 2.23
CA ASP A 283 31.38 23.46 3.43
C ASP A 283 31.37 22.09 4.13
N THR A 284 31.52 22.11 5.46
CA THR A 284 31.42 20.91 6.29
C THR A 284 30.04 20.82 6.92
N VAL A 285 29.35 19.70 6.67
CA VAL A 285 28.04 19.38 7.25
C VAL A 285 28.24 18.33 8.33
N ILE A 286 27.86 18.67 9.57
CA ILE A 286 27.87 17.72 10.70
C ILE A 286 26.52 17.00 10.72
N VAL A 287 26.56 15.67 10.79
CA VAL A 287 25.40 14.80 10.86
C VAL A 287 25.30 14.20 12.26
N HIS A 288 24.18 14.46 12.93
CA HIS A 288 23.85 13.92 14.25
C HIS A 288 22.86 12.78 14.11
N LEU A 289 23.22 11.57 14.55
CA LEU A 289 22.32 10.41 14.62
C LEU A 289 21.95 10.13 16.07
N LEU A 290 20.66 10.14 16.37
CA LEU A 290 20.11 9.95 17.71
C LEU A 290 19.21 8.71 17.75
N TYR A 291 19.60 7.69 18.49
CA TYR A 291 18.88 6.40 18.50
C TYR A 291 19.08 5.59 19.79
N GLN A 292 18.19 4.64 20.06
CA GLN A 292 18.27 3.79 21.25
C GLN A 292 19.31 2.65 21.12
N PRO A 293 19.87 2.14 22.23
CA PRO A 293 20.98 1.19 22.18
C PRO A 293 20.67 -0.14 21.48
N ASP A 294 19.42 -0.59 21.47
CA ASP A 294 19.01 -1.88 20.88
C ASP A 294 19.12 -1.90 19.35
N VAL A 295 19.11 -0.74 18.68
CA VAL A 295 19.20 -0.62 17.23
C VAL A 295 20.60 -0.22 16.73
N TYR A 296 21.58 -0.15 17.62
CA TYR A 296 22.95 0.33 17.35
C TYR A 296 23.58 -0.20 16.07
N MET A 297 23.56 -1.52 15.85
CA MET A 297 24.23 -2.14 14.69
C MET A 297 23.69 -1.64 13.35
N LEU A 298 22.37 -1.46 13.24
CA LEU A 298 21.74 -0.95 12.02
C LEU A 298 22.01 0.54 11.83
N TRP A 299 21.98 1.31 12.91
CA TRP A 299 22.15 2.77 12.85
C TRP A 299 23.58 3.20 12.53
N ARG A 300 24.58 2.38 12.85
CA ARG A 300 25.95 2.56 12.33
C ARG A 300 26.04 2.50 10.81
N GLU A 301 25.20 1.70 10.16
CA GLU A 301 25.06 1.71 8.70
C GLU A 301 24.24 2.92 8.23
N ALA A 302 23.18 3.30 8.95
CA ALA A 302 22.36 4.47 8.66
C ALA A 302 23.19 5.75 8.55
N GLY A 303 24.18 5.96 9.43
CA GLY A 303 25.09 7.10 9.35
C GLY A 303 25.87 7.17 8.04
N LYS A 304 26.30 6.01 7.52
CA LYS A 304 26.99 5.94 6.21
C LYS A 304 26.04 6.25 5.06
N PHE A 305 24.85 5.66 5.06
CA PHE A 305 23.85 5.92 4.01
C PHE A 305 23.43 7.39 4.01
N THR A 306 23.24 8.00 5.17
CA THR A 306 22.88 9.42 5.31
C THR A 306 23.88 10.31 4.57
N LYS A 307 25.19 10.11 4.76
CA LYS A 307 26.23 10.87 4.06
C LYS A 307 26.18 10.71 2.54
N GLU A 308 26.05 9.48 2.07
CA GLU A 308 25.97 9.20 0.63
C GLU A 308 24.72 9.81 0.00
N ILE A 309 23.57 9.75 0.69
CA ILE A 309 22.30 10.30 0.21
C ILE A 309 22.35 11.83 0.11
N ILE A 310 22.83 12.52 1.15
CA ILE A 310 23.01 13.98 1.14
C ILE A 310 23.95 14.39 -0.02
N LYS A 311 25.02 13.63 -0.24
CA LYS A 311 25.95 13.87 -1.35
C LYS A 311 25.26 13.71 -2.71
N PHE A 312 24.50 12.63 -2.93
CA PHE A 312 23.80 12.42 -4.19
C PHE A 312 22.80 13.55 -4.49
N TYR A 313 21.99 13.96 -3.51
CA TYR A 313 21.02 15.04 -3.73
C TYR A 313 21.70 16.40 -3.97
N SER A 314 22.83 16.64 -3.30
CA SER A 314 23.65 17.82 -3.56
C SER A 314 24.18 17.86 -5.00
N GLU A 315 24.58 16.72 -5.56
CA GLU A 315 25.06 16.60 -6.93
C GLU A 315 23.95 16.69 -8.00
N TRP A 316 22.76 16.13 -7.68
CA TRP A 316 21.63 16.05 -8.61
C TRP A 316 20.86 17.36 -8.72
N PHE A 317 20.73 18.10 -7.63
CA PHE A 317 19.76 19.19 -7.52
C PHE A 317 20.41 20.51 -7.15
N TYR A 318 20.82 20.64 -5.90
CA TYR A 318 21.36 21.85 -5.33
C TYR A 318 22.15 21.50 -4.08
N LYS A 319 23.24 22.20 -3.79
CA LYS A 319 24.06 21.92 -2.61
C LYS A 319 23.23 22.05 -1.33
N TYR A 320 23.35 21.08 -0.41
CA TYR A 320 22.70 21.19 0.90
C TYR A 320 23.17 22.47 1.62
N PRO A 321 22.27 23.39 1.99
CA PRO A 321 22.67 24.75 2.36
C PRO A 321 23.05 24.94 3.83
N TYR A 322 22.80 23.94 4.68
CA TYR A 322 22.96 24.06 6.14
C TYR A 322 24.22 23.36 6.65
N LYS A 323 24.72 23.80 7.81
CA LYS A 323 25.94 23.26 8.45
C LYS A 323 25.70 22.01 9.30
N SER A 324 24.45 21.67 9.56
CA SER A 324 24.07 20.54 10.41
C SER A 324 22.86 19.81 9.85
N PHE A 325 22.77 18.52 10.13
CA PHE A 325 21.62 17.67 9.83
C PHE A 325 21.43 16.62 10.93
N THR A 326 20.19 16.41 11.38
CA THR A 326 19.88 15.44 12.44
C THR A 326 18.99 14.31 11.89
N VAL A 327 19.36 13.07 12.21
CA VAL A 327 18.55 11.87 11.98
C VAL A 327 18.18 11.27 13.33
N ALA A 328 16.91 11.29 13.69
CA ALA A 328 16.45 10.86 15.00
C ALA A 328 15.50 9.67 14.92
N GLN A 329 15.68 8.71 15.83
CA GLN A 329 14.69 7.68 16.10
C GLN A 329 13.54 8.32 16.89
N ALA A 330 12.48 8.76 16.20
CA ALA A 330 11.36 9.45 16.84
C ALA A 330 10.05 9.38 16.04
N GLY A 331 10.08 8.87 14.80
CA GLY A 331 8.91 8.89 13.91
C GLY A 331 7.82 7.89 14.30
N ASP A 332 6.60 8.13 13.82
CA ASP A 332 5.52 7.13 13.73
C ASP A 332 5.54 6.37 12.38
N GLY A 333 6.56 6.65 11.57
CA GLY A 333 6.95 6.00 10.32
C GLY A 333 8.25 6.62 9.82
N GLY A 334 8.10 7.76 9.14
CA GLY A 334 9.12 8.72 8.74
C GLY A 334 8.42 10.09 8.64
N MET A 335 9.17 11.16 8.92
CA MET A 335 8.66 12.52 8.86
C MET A 335 9.82 13.51 8.75
N GLU A 336 9.64 14.49 7.89
CA GLU A 336 10.59 15.49 7.46
C GLU A 336 10.40 16.84 8.18
N TYR A 337 11.51 17.43 8.58
CA TYR A 337 11.59 18.84 8.98
C TYR A 337 12.89 19.42 8.40
N PRO A 338 12.98 20.75 8.20
CA PRO A 338 14.24 21.37 7.83
C PRO A 338 15.33 20.96 8.82
N MET A 339 16.44 20.42 8.30
CA MET A 339 17.61 19.97 9.06
C MET A 339 17.39 18.78 10.03
N LEU A 340 16.19 18.19 10.10
CA LEU A 340 15.87 17.10 11.02
C LEU A 340 14.89 16.11 10.40
N ILE A 341 15.21 14.82 10.40
CA ILE A 341 14.25 13.76 10.08
C ILE A 341 13.97 12.89 11.30
N MET A 342 12.70 12.50 11.46
CA MET A 342 12.24 11.62 12.53
C MET A 342 11.76 10.30 11.93
N ILE A 343 12.51 9.22 12.15
CA ILE A 343 12.21 7.88 11.58
C ILE A 343 11.99 6.84 12.67
N THR A 344 11.30 5.75 12.36
CA THR A 344 11.31 4.56 13.24
C THR A 344 12.63 3.80 13.07
N GLY A 345 13.24 3.38 14.18
CA GLY A 345 14.56 2.77 14.21
C GLY A 345 14.58 1.25 14.08
N ARG A 346 13.50 0.54 14.43
CA ARG A 346 13.44 -0.94 14.42
C ARG A 346 13.00 -1.48 13.06
N ARG A 347 13.87 -1.35 12.06
CA ARG A 347 13.60 -1.73 10.66
C ARG A 347 14.55 -2.80 10.13
N GLY A 348 14.21 -3.40 8.99
CA GLY A 348 15.17 -4.15 8.17
C GLY A 348 16.10 -3.19 7.42
N ARG A 349 17.32 -3.65 7.08
CA ARG A 349 18.36 -2.83 6.43
C ARG A 349 17.89 -2.08 5.19
N THR A 350 17.16 -2.73 4.30
CA THR A 350 16.64 -2.12 3.07
C THR A 350 15.56 -1.10 3.35
N SER A 351 14.65 -1.43 4.26
CA SER A 351 13.63 -0.48 4.71
C SER A 351 14.28 0.75 5.34
N MET A 352 15.43 0.60 6.02
CA MET A 352 16.21 1.72 6.54
C MET A 352 16.82 2.58 5.41
N ILE A 353 17.39 1.98 4.37
CA ILE A 353 17.89 2.73 3.20
C ILE A 353 16.75 3.50 2.52
N GLY A 354 15.60 2.84 2.33
CA GLY A 354 14.45 3.45 1.65
C GLY A 354 13.84 4.60 2.44
N ILE A 355 13.67 4.45 3.75
CA ILE A 355 13.14 5.55 4.58
C ILE A 355 14.14 6.70 4.64
N LEU A 356 15.45 6.44 4.81
CA LEU A 356 16.45 7.52 4.75
C LEU A 356 16.45 8.25 3.41
N ALA A 357 16.34 7.54 2.30
CA ALA A 357 16.26 8.18 0.98
C ALA A 357 15.01 9.07 0.86
N HIS A 358 13.85 8.59 1.30
CA HIS A 358 12.60 9.35 1.25
C HIS A 358 12.68 10.60 2.14
N GLU A 359 12.97 10.43 3.43
CA GLU A 359 12.99 11.52 4.42
C GLU A 359 14.10 12.55 4.18
N ILE A 360 15.30 12.12 3.76
CA ILE A 360 16.35 13.07 3.37
C ILE A 360 15.97 13.78 2.07
N GLY A 361 15.23 13.11 1.17
CA GLY A 361 14.75 13.69 -0.09
C GLY A 361 13.90 14.94 0.14
N HIS A 362 13.05 14.90 1.16
CA HIS A 362 12.26 16.05 1.59
C HIS A 362 13.11 17.28 1.97
N ASN A 363 14.38 17.15 2.37
CA ASN A 363 15.22 18.34 2.62
C ASN A 363 15.49 19.17 1.35
N TRP A 364 15.32 18.58 0.17
CA TRP A 364 15.28 19.30 -1.10
C TRP A 364 13.87 19.66 -1.50
N PHE A 365 12.96 18.68 -1.54
CA PHE A 365 11.62 18.87 -2.09
C PHE A 365 10.63 19.62 -1.20
N TYR A 366 10.98 19.86 0.06
CA TYR A 366 10.23 20.67 1.04
C TYR A 366 11.15 21.60 1.86
N GLY A 367 12.23 21.07 2.44
CA GLY A 367 13.14 21.83 3.31
C GLY A 367 13.94 22.93 2.62
N LEU A 368 14.16 22.83 1.30
CA LEU A 368 14.83 23.84 0.48
C LEU A 368 13.83 24.68 -0.33
N ILE A 369 12.69 24.09 -0.71
CA ILE A 369 11.60 24.74 -1.43
C ILE A 369 10.32 24.53 -0.62
N GLY A 370 9.75 25.57 -0.04
CA GLY A 370 8.65 25.41 0.93
C GLY A 370 7.29 25.31 0.24
N ASN A 371 7.11 24.52 -0.81
CA ASN A 371 5.82 24.47 -1.54
C ASN A 371 4.63 24.22 -0.59
N ASN A 372 3.44 24.67 -0.97
CA ASN A 372 2.23 24.41 -0.19
C ASN A 372 1.90 22.91 -0.26
N GLU A 373 2.26 22.14 0.76
CA GLU A 373 2.14 20.67 0.75
C GLU A 373 0.68 20.20 0.79
N SER A 374 -0.27 21.10 1.07
CA SER A 374 -1.70 20.80 0.99
C SER A 374 -2.27 20.89 -0.42
N LYS A 375 -1.70 21.72 -1.31
CA LYS A 375 -2.17 21.90 -2.69
C LYS A 375 -1.19 21.38 -3.75
N GLU A 376 0.09 21.36 -3.43
CA GLU A 376 1.23 21.02 -4.29
C GLU A 376 1.98 19.79 -3.75
N ALA A 377 1.27 18.92 -3.01
CA ALA A 377 1.82 17.76 -2.31
C ALA A 377 2.70 16.85 -3.18
N TRP A 378 2.44 16.79 -4.49
CA TRP A 378 3.17 15.93 -5.41
C TRP A 378 4.60 16.38 -5.68
N ILE A 379 4.90 17.69 -5.55
CA ILE A 379 6.28 18.19 -5.68
C ILE A 379 7.10 17.61 -4.54
N ASP A 380 6.53 17.63 -3.34
CA ASP A 380 7.16 17.15 -2.14
C ASP A 380 7.22 15.61 -2.07
N GLU A 381 6.09 14.97 -1.76
CA GLU A 381 5.98 13.53 -1.56
C GLU A 381 6.24 12.71 -2.84
N GLY A 382 5.83 13.24 -3.99
CA GLY A 382 6.15 12.64 -5.28
C GLY A 382 7.64 12.78 -5.62
N GLY A 383 8.27 13.90 -5.23
CA GLY A 383 9.71 14.14 -5.37
C GLY A 383 10.56 13.20 -4.52
N ALA A 384 10.25 13.10 -3.22
CA ALA A 384 10.88 12.15 -2.30
C ALA A 384 10.72 10.68 -2.76
N SER A 385 9.52 10.34 -3.24
CA SER A 385 9.23 9.03 -3.83
C SER A 385 9.98 8.77 -5.14
N PHE A 386 10.23 9.80 -5.94
CA PHE A 386 10.95 9.74 -7.21
C PHE A 386 12.46 9.48 -7.02
N VAL A 387 13.07 10.08 -5.99
CA VAL A 387 14.51 9.93 -5.74
C VAL A 387 14.88 8.64 -5.02
N THR A 388 13.97 8.10 -4.21
CA THR A 388 14.16 6.85 -3.48
C THR A 388 14.69 5.70 -4.36
N PRO A 389 14.03 5.32 -5.48
CA PRO A 389 14.54 4.26 -6.37
C PRO A 389 15.90 4.60 -7.01
N ARG A 390 16.21 5.88 -7.25
CA ARG A 390 17.51 6.31 -7.78
C ARG A 390 18.63 6.09 -6.77
N VAL A 391 18.38 6.38 -5.50
CA VAL A 391 19.31 6.09 -4.40
C VAL A 391 19.55 4.58 -4.28
N PHE A 392 18.49 3.78 -4.32
CA PHE A 392 18.62 2.31 -4.32
C PHE A 392 19.53 1.83 -5.44
N LYS A 393 19.33 2.32 -6.67
CA LYS A 393 20.16 1.97 -7.82
C LYS A 393 21.63 2.38 -7.64
N LYS A 394 21.90 3.52 -7.00
CA LYS A 394 23.27 3.97 -6.70
C LYS A 394 23.96 3.16 -5.59
N LEU A 395 23.25 2.87 -4.50
CA LEU A 395 23.82 2.20 -3.34
C LEU A 395 23.90 0.68 -3.51
N LEU A 396 22.91 0.06 -4.16
CA LEU A 396 22.75 -1.40 -4.23
C LEU A 396 22.89 -1.97 -5.65
N GLY A 397 22.93 -1.12 -6.68
CA GLY A 397 22.97 -1.52 -8.10
C GLY A 397 21.58 -1.66 -8.74
N GLU A 398 21.54 -1.95 -10.05
CA GLU A 398 20.29 -2.04 -10.84
C GLU A 398 19.38 -3.22 -10.46
N LYS A 399 19.97 -4.26 -9.87
CA LYS A 399 19.26 -5.47 -9.45
C LYS A 399 19.65 -5.79 -8.03
N TRP A 400 18.65 -6.00 -7.19
CA TRP A 400 18.88 -6.26 -5.79
C TRP A 400 17.85 -7.27 -5.24
N SER A 401 18.28 -8.11 -4.31
CA SER A 401 17.48 -9.15 -3.68
C SER A 401 17.89 -9.31 -2.22
N GLU A 402 16.93 -9.21 -1.30
CA GLU A 402 17.13 -9.59 0.12
C GLU A 402 17.36 -11.08 0.30
N SER A 403 16.86 -11.88 -0.65
CA SER A 403 16.85 -13.33 -0.59
C SER A 403 18.26 -13.89 -0.77
N SER A 404 18.71 -14.71 0.18
CA SER A 404 19.97 -15.46 0.12
C SER A 404 19.74 -16.98 0.12
N GLY A 405 20.73 -17.76 -0.31
CA GLY A 405 20.64 -19.22 -0.37
C GLY A 405 19.60 -19.75 -1.37
N ILE A 406 18.97 -20.89 -1.06
CA ILE A 406 17.98 -21.54 -1.94
C ILE A 406 16.74 -20.67 -2.20
N TYR A 407 16.45 -19.69 -1.35
CA TYR A 407 15.33 -18.76 -1.50
C TYR A 407 15.50 -17.82 -2.70
N LYS A 408 16.73 -17.51 -3.11
CA LYS A 408 17.00 -16.72 -4.33
C LYS A 408 16.49 -17.43 -5.60
N LEU A 409 16.39 -18.76 -5.59
CA LEU A 409 15.84 -19.54 -6.71
C LEU A 409 14.30 -19.58 -6.72
N LEU A 410 13.65 -19.25 -5.60
CA LEU A 410 12.19 -19.39 -5.42
C LEU A 410 11.47 -18.04 -5.44
N ILE A 411 12.15 -16.97 -5.04
CA ILE A 411 11.63 -15.62 -4.92
C ILE A 411 12.20 -14.76 -6.06
N PRO A 412 11.34 -14.05 -6.83
CA PRO A 412 11.81 -13.13 -7.87
C PRO A 412 12.75 -12.05 -7.34
N GLU A 413 13.66 -11.54 -8.19
CA GLU A 413 14.36 -10.29 -7.90
C GLU A 413 13.32 -9.19 -7.61
N SER A 414 13.47 -8.47 -6.50
CA SER A 414 12.61 -7.35 -6.15
C SER A 414 12.95 -6.18 -7.07
N ASP A 415 11.95 -5.71 -7.80
CA ASP A 415 12.13 -4.61 -8.73
C ASP A 415 12.07 -3.26 -7.98
N ILE A 416 12.93 -2.32 -8.37
CA ILE A 416 13.12 -1.02 -7.71
C ILE A 416 11.96 -0.04 -8.04
N PHE A 417 11.07 -0.39 -9.00
CA PHE A 417 9.95 0.44 -9.46
C PHE A 417 8.70 0.41 -8.55
N GLY A 418 8.85 0.56 -7.23
CA GLY A 418 7.74 0.51 -6.27
C GLY A 418 6.61 1.51 -6.58
N GLY A 419 6.94 2.77 -6.88
CA GLY A 419 5.98 3.82 -7.22
C GLY A 419 5.19 3.54 -8.51
N TYR A 420 5.88 3.10 -9.57
CA TYR A 420 5.23 2.72 -10.84
C TYR A 420 4.26 1.56 -10.66
N ARG A 421 4.69 0.48 -9.98
CA ARG A 421 3.84 -0.68 -9.73
C ARG A 421 2.61 -0.33 -8.89
N ASN A 422 2.80 0.48 -7.84
CA ASN A 422 1.69 0.93 -7.00
C ASN A 422 0.70 1.79 -7.78
N TYR A 423 1.17 2.73 -8.60
CA TYR A 423 0.31 3.53 -9.48
C TYR A 423 -0.47 2.64 -10.46
N ILE A 424 0.20 1.77 -11.22
CA ILE A 424 -0.47 0.90 -12.20
C ILE A 424 -1.47 -0.04 -11.53
N ARG A 425 -1.12 -0.62 -10.38
CA ARG A 425 -2.04 -1.50 -9.65
C ARG A 425 -3.32 -0.78 -9.24
N PHE A 426 -3.17 0.46 -8.76
CA PHE A 426 -4.29 1.24 -8.24
C PHE A 426 -5.14 1.84 -9.36
N SER A 427 -4.52 2.28 -10.47
CA SER A 427 -5.25 2.81 -11.61
C SER A 427 -6.25 1.82 -12.18
N GLN A 428 -5.96 0.51 -12.10
CA GLN A 428 -6.91 -0.54 -12.49
C GLN A 428 -8.17 -0.59 -11.61
N PHE A 429 -8.15 -0.10 -10.36
CA PHE A 429 -9.32 -0.08 -9.50
C PHE A 429 -10.34 1.00 -9.88
N GLY A 430 -9.94 2.07 -10.58
CA GLY A 430 -10.85 3.17 -10.95
C GLY A 430 -11.37 4.00 -9.76
N TYR A 431 -10.54 4.20 -8.74
CA TYR A 431 -10.77 5.08 -7.59
C TYR A 431 -9.72 6.20 -7.49
N GLU A 432 -8.97 6.46 -8.55
CA GLU A 432 -8.09 7.61 -8.61
C GLU A 432 -8.86 8.92 -8.40
N GLU A 433 -8.18 9.89 -7.78
CA GLU A 433 -8.60 11.28 -7.69
C GLU A 433 -7.45 12.16 -8.25
N PRO A 434 -7.74 13.37 -8.77
CA PRO A 434 -6.71 14.27 -9.26
C PRO A 434 -5.61 14.56 -8.24
N VAL A 435 -4.38 14.73 -8.71
CA VAL A 435 -3.19 14.91 -7.85
C VAL A 435 -3.20 16.27 -7.15
N LEU A 436 -3.64 17.32 -7.84
CA LEU A 436 -3.73 18.70 -7.30
C LEU A 436 -4.99 18.96 -6.47
N PHE A 437 -5.65 17.91 -5.99
CA PHE A 437 -6.74 18.08 -5.05
C PHE A 437 -6.16 18.39 -3.67
N HIS A 438 -6.83 19.24 -2.88
CA HIS A 438 -6.35 19.54 -1.53
C HIS A 438 -6.19 18.26 -0.71
N SER A 439 -5.04 18.05 -0.07
CA SER A 439 -4.64 16.79 0.57
C SER A 439 -5.67 16.24 1.56
N ASP A 440 -6.36 17.11 2.31
CA ASP A 440 -7.39 16.72 3.27
C ASP A 440 -8.75 16.37 2.65
N PHE A 441 -8.99 16.73 1.38
CA PHE A 441 -10.27 16.51 0.71
C PHE A 441 -10.38 15.15 0.00
N PHE A 442 -9.27 14.43 -0.18
CA PHE A 442 -9.27 13.07 -0.71
C PHE A 442 -10.24 12.17 0.06
N ARG A 443 -10.98 11.30 -0.64
CA ARG A 443 -12.00 10.47 0.03
C ARG A 443 -11.40 9.52 1.06
N GLU A 444 -10.19 9.00 0.79
CA GLU A 444 -9.48 8.05 1.64
C GLU A 444 -7.97 8.26 1.56
N SER A 445 -7.26 7.90 2.64
CA SER A 445 -5.80 7.96 2.66
C SER A 445 -5.15 7.08 1.59
N THR A 446 -5.72 5.93 1.22
CA THR A 446 -5.17 5.09 0.13
C THR A 446 -5.20 5.79 -1.23
N THR A 447 -6.24 6.59 -1.51
CA THR A 447 -6.34 7.35 -2.76
C THR A 447 -5.34 8.50 -2.78
N TYR A 448 -5.22 9.22 -1.66
CA TYR A 448 -4.19 10.25 -1.48
C TYR A 448 -2.79 9.68 -1.72
N THR A 449 -2.42 8.60 -1.01
CA THR A 449 -1.10 7.98 -1.15
C THR A 449 -0.80 7.56 -2.59
N ASN A 450 -1.79 7.03 -3.32
CA ASN A 450 -1.56 6.65 -4.70
C ASN A 450 -1.39 7.85 -5.64
N ALA A 451 -2.24 8.87 -5.50
CA ALA A 451 -2.21 10.06 -6.35
C ALA A 451 -0.94 10.89 -6.11
N VAL A 452 -0.55 11.09 -4.85
CA VAL A 452 0.53 11.99 -4.48
C VAL A 452 1.90 11.32 -4.56
N TYR A 453 2.05 10.09 -4.03
CA TYR A 453 3.36 9.40 -4.01
C TYR A 453 3.57 8.60 -5.29
N GLY A 454 2.67 7.65 -5.56
CA GLY A 454 2.82 6.71 -6.68
C GLY A 454 2.74 7.41 -8.04
N LYS A 455 1.68 8.19 -8.26
CA LYS A 455 1.50 8.97 -9.50
C LYS A 455 2.37 10.22 -9.52
N GLY A 456 2.55 10.94 -8.41
CA GLY A 456 3.48 12.08 -8.35
C GLY A 456 4.92 11.71 -8.74
N ALA A 457 5.50 10.63 -8.17
CA ALA A 457 6.81 10.15 -8.60
C ALA A 457 6.86 9.75 -10.08
N SER A 458 5.75 9.19 -10.57
CA SER A 458 5.60 8.82 -11.96
C SER A 458 5.61 10.01 -12.91
N ILE A 459 5.10 11.17 -12.47
CA ILE A 459 5.09 12.40 -13.27
C ILE A 459 6.50 12.90 -13.52
N PHE A 460 7.39 12.87 -12.51
CA PHE A 460 8.80 13.21 -12.71
C PHE A 460 9.49 12.25 -13.70
N ASP A 461 9.30 10.93 -13.55
CA ASP A 461 9.87 9.93 -14.49
C ASP A 461 9.34 10.10 -15.92
N MET A 462 8.06 10.45 -16.07
CA MET A 462 7.45 10.69 -17.38
C MET A 462 7.88 12.03 -17.96
N LEU A 463 8.09 13.06 -17.15
CA LEU A 463 8.65 14.32 -17.63
C LEU A 463 10.05 14.08 -18.17
N GLU A 464 10.89 13.33 -17.43
CA GLU A 464 12.22 12.90 -17.88
C GLU A 464 12.14 12.12 -19.22
N TYR A 465 11.11 11.28 -19.39
CA TYR A 465 10.85 10.60 -20.65
C TYR A 465 10.49 11.56 -21.80
N VAL A 466 9.67 12.58 -21.54
CA VAL A 466 9.16 13.55 -22.53
C VAL A 466 10.26 14.50 -23.01
N ILE A 467 11.06 15.05 -22.09
CA ILE A 467 12.05 16.09 -22.41
C ILE A 467 13.47 15.54 -22.62
N GLY A 468 13.73 14.30 -22.16
CA GLY A 468 15.02 13.63 -22.25
C GLY A 468 15.86 13.80 -20.98
N ASP A 469 16.67 12.78 -20.67
CA ASP A 469 17.37 12.63 -19.39
C ASP A 469 18.27 13.85 -19.06
N SER A 470 19.12 14.29 -20.01
CA SER A 470 20.03 15.42 -19.78
C SER A 470 19.33 16.77 -19.65
N VAL A 471 18.20 16.97 -20.33
CA VAL A 471 17.40 18.20 -20.21
C VAL A 471 16.70 18.20 -18.86
N PHE A 472 16.17 17.05 -18.43
CA PHE A 472 15.55 16.90 -17.12
C PHE A 472 16.52 17.19 -15.97
N ASP A 473 17.74 16.65 -16.02
CA ASP A 473 18.76 16.94 -15.01
C ASP A 473 19.04 18.45 -14.91
N LEU A 474 19.08 19.16 -16.05
CA LEU A 474 19.24 20.61 -16.07
C LEU A 474 18.01 21.35 -15.53
N VAL A 475 16.79 20.87 -15.83
CA VAL A 475 15.54 21.42 -15.30
C VAL A 475 15.53 21.32 -13.78
N MET A 476 15.85 20.16 -13.22
CA MET A 476 15.85 19.98 -11.77
C MET A 476 16.88 20.92 -11.10
N LYS A 477 18.09 21.01 -11.65
CA LYS A 477 19.12 21.92 -11.13
C LYS A 477 18.69 23.38 -11.17
N GLU A 478 18.15 23.84 -12.30
CA GLU A 478 17.76 25.24 -12.43
C GLU A 478 16.50 25.56 -11.64
N PHE A 479 15.58 24.60 -11.48
CA PHE A 479 14.41 24.74 -10.61
C PHE A 479 14.83 24.96 -9.15
N PHE A 480 15.64 24.06 -8.57
CA PHE A 480 16.06 24.20 -7.19
C PHE A 480 16.94 25.44 -6.96
N LYS A 481 17.78 25.80 -7.93
CA LYS A 481 18.56 27.04 -7.86
C LYS A 481 17.67 28.28 -7.84
N GLU A 482 16.68 28.38 -8.73
CA GLU A 482 15.78 29.54 -8.82
C GLU A 482 14.82 29.63 -7.63
N TRP A 483 14.34 28.48 -7.13
CA TRP A 483 13.29 28.38 -6.12
C TRP A 483 13.76 28.03 -4.71
N SER A 484 15.07 27.90 -4.49
CA SER A 484 15.63 27.77 -3.14
C SER A 484 15.18 28.92 -2.23
N PHE A 485 14.71 28.57 -1.03
CA PHE A 485 14.16 29.50 -0.02
C PHE A 485 12.92 30.29 -0.49
N LYS A 486 12.12 29.69 -1.38
CA LYS A 486 10.85 30.25 -1.91
C LYS A 486 9.71 29.22 -1.85
N HIS A 487 8.51 29.61 -2.25
CA HIS A 487 7.31 28.77 -2.32
C HIS A 487 6.88 28.53 -3.77
N PRO A 488 7.44 27.51 -4.48
CA PRO A 488 7.05 27.22 -5.86
C PRO A 488 5.67 26.56 -5.95
N THR A 489 4.98 26.82 -7.06
CA THR A 489 3.78 26.08 -7.49
C THR A 489 4.11 25.09 -8.62
N THR A 490 3.16 24.24 -8.99
CA THR A 490 3.26 23.41 -10.19
C THR A 490 3.58 24.25 -11.44
N LYS A 491 2.94 25.42 -11.57
CA LYS A 491 3.12 26.26 -12.77
C LYS A 491 4.52 26.85 -12.84
N ASP A 492 5.16 27.07 -11.69
CA ASP A 492 6.53 27.56 -11.65
C ASP A 492 7.54 26.49 -12.07
N PHE A 493 7.35 25.25 -11.63
CA PHE A 493 8.14 24.10 -12.11
C PHE A 493 7.96 23.89 -13.62
N GLU A 494 6.71 23.92 -14.10
CA GLU A 494 6.36 23.82 -15.52
C GLU A 494 7.09 24.89 -16.35
N LYS A 495 7.04 26.17 -15.96
CA LYS A 495 7.72 27.25 -16.69
C LYS A 495 9.24 27.08 -16.76
N ILE A 496 9.88 26.54 -15.71
CA ILE A 496 11.31 26.21 -15.75
C ILE A 496 11.55 25.07 -16.74
N ALA A 497 10.72 24.02 -16.70
CA ALA A 497 10.80 22.90 -17.62
C ALA A 497 10.65 23.34 -19.09
N GLU A 498 9.68 24.20 -19.40
CA GLU A 498 9.45 24.76 -20.73
C GLU A 498 10.60 25.67 -21.18
N LYS A 499 11.09 26.55 -20.28
CA LYS A 499 12.22 27.45 -20.57
C LYS A 499 13.49 26.68 -20.96
N ILE A 500 13.81 25.62 -20.23
CA ILE A 500 15.05 24.85 -20.45
C ILE A 500 14.91 23.86 -21.61
N SER A 501 13.76 23.19 -21.74
CA SER A 501 13.52 22.25 -22.84
C SER A 501 13.22 22.94 -24.17
N GLY A 502 12.69 24.17 -24.12
CA GLY A 502 12.16 24.89 -25.27
C GLY A 502 10.88 24.28 -25.86
N MET A 503 10.22 23.37 -25.13
CA MET A 503 8.96 22.70 -25.49
C MET A 503 7.77 23.35 -24.76
N GLU A 504 6.57 23.13 -25.28
CA GLU A 504 5.31 23.37 -24.56
C GLU A 504 4.94 22.12 -23.74
N LEU A 505 4.60 22.29 -22.46
CA LEU A 505 4.37 21.20 -21.50
C LEU A 505 3.06 21.32 -20.71
N ASP A 506 2.27 22.37 -20.90
CA ASP A 506 0.96 22.57 -20.27
C ASP A 506 0.05 21.33 -20.41
N TRP A 507 -0.02 20.75 -21.61
CA TRP A 507 -0.79 19.55 -21.92
C TRP A 507 -0.37 18.33 -21.10
N PHE A 508 0.91 18.24 -20.73
CA PHE A 508 1.45 17.14 -19.94
C PHE A 508 1.01 17.28 -18.49
N PHE A 509 1.26 18.44 -17.88
CA PHE A 509 0.90 18.69 -16.49
C PHE A 509 -0.61 18.63 -16.29
N ASP A 510 -1.41 19.22 -17.19
CA ASP A 510 -2.86 19.21 -17.09
C ASP A 510 -3.45 17.79 -17.11
N GLN A 511 -3.00 16.94 -18.04
CA GLN A 511 -3.53 15.58 -18.16
C GLN A 511 -3.15 14.72 -16.95
N TRP A 512 -1.91 14.81 -16.48
CA TRP A 512 -1.42 13.95 -15.41
C TRP A 512 -1.80 14.42 -14.01
N LEU A 513 -1.79 15.72 -13.75
CA LEU A 513 -2.06 16.28 -12.43
C LEU A 513 -3.54 16.55 -12.17
N LYS A 514 -4.29 17.01 -13.18
CA LYS A 514 -5.69 17.46 -13.00
C LYS A 514 -6.72 16.40 -13.38
N THR A 515 -6.31 15.25 -13.91
CA THR A 515 -7.24 14.19 -14.36
C THR A 515 -6.84 12.80 -13.86
N THR A 516 -7.78 11.87 -14.00
CA THR A 516 -7.61 10.43 -13.71
C THR A 516 -7.61 9.60 -15.01
N ARG A 517 -7.24 10.23 -16.13
CA ARG A 517 -7.15 9.58 -17.44
C ARG A 517 -6.01 8.57 -17.47
N LYS A 518 -6.08 7.60 -18.39
CA LYS A 518 -5.08 6.53 -18.54
C LYS A 518 -4.31 6.62 -19.84
N CYS A 519 -3.04 6.23 -19.80
CA CYS A 519 -2.15 6.08 -20.96
C CYS A 519 -2.13 4.60 -21.40
N ASP A 520 -2.36 4.32 -22.68
CA ASP A 520 -2.30 2.96 -23.28
C ASP A 520 -1.94 3.08 -24.77
N TYR A 521 -0.74 2.63 -25.14
CA TYR A 521 -0.23 2.68 -26.51
C TYR A 521 0.10 1.28 -27.03
N ALA A 522 -0.51 0.91 -28.16
CA ALA A 522 -0.37 -0.41 -28.75
C ALA A 522 0.41 -0.38 -30.07
N ILE A 523 1.19 -1.44 -30.32
CA ILE A 523 1.61 -1.80 -31.67
C ILE A 523 0.48 -2.62 -32.30
N GLU A 524 -0.33 -1.99 -33.15
CA GLU A 524 -1.48 -2.62 -33.80
C GLU A 524 -1.05 -3.55 -34.94
N ASN A 525 -0.09 -3.14 -35.75
CA ASN A 525 0.43 -3.95 -36.85
C ASN A 525 1.93 -3.72 -37.10
N PHE A 526 2.62 -4.79 -37.51
CA PHE A 526 4.01 -4.78 -37.94
C PHE A 526 4.21 -5.82 -39.04
N SER A 527 4.76 -5.39 -40.17
CA SER A 527 5.21 -6.26 -41.25
C SER A 527 6.57 -5.81 -41.76
N GLY A 528 7.39 -6.74 -42.23
CA GLY A 528 8.68 -6.42 -42.84
C GLY A 528 9.06 -7.39 -43.95
N GLU A 529 9.69 -6.85 -44.99
CA GLU A 529 10.11 -7.58 -46.18
C GLU A 529 11.44 -7.03 -46.70
N TRP A 530 12.23 -7.90 -47.36
CA TRP A 530 13.42 -7.46 -48.07
C TRP A 530 13.01 -6.85 -49.40
N VAL A 531 13.44 -5.61 -49.65
CA VAL A 531 13.21 -4.86 -50.88
C VAL A 531 14.53 -4.38 -51.46
N ARG A 532 14.58 -4.23 -52.77
CA ARG A 532 15.74 -3.67 -53.46
C ARG A 532 15.50 -2.18 -53.70
N GLU A 533 16.16 -1.32 -52.91
CA GLU A 533 16.08 0.13 -53.01
C GLU A 533 17.46 0.69 -53.40
N ASN A 534 17.49 1.52 -54.45
CA ASN A 534 18.71 2.17 -54.96
C ASN A 534 19.90 1.21 -55.20
N GLY A 535 19.61 -0.01 -55.66
CA GLY A 535 20.63 -1.03 -55.94
C GLY A 535 21.12 -1.82 -54.73
N SER A 536 20.76 -1.40 -53.51
CA SER A 536 21.04 -2.11 -52.25
C SER A 536 19.82 -2.88 -51.73
N GLU A 537 20.05 -4.02 -51.09
CA GLU A 537 18.98 -4.78 -50.42
C GLU A 537 18.76 -4.20 -49.02
N LYS A 538 17.53 -3.76 -48.73
CA LYS A 538 17.13 -3.18 -47.45
C LYS A 538 15.92 -3.93 -46.91
N TYR A 539 15.86 -4.12 -45.60
CA TYR A 539 14.70 -4.65 -44.91
C TYR A 539 13.74 -3.51 -44.60
N LYS A 540 12.66 -3.42 -45.37
CA LYS A 540 11.63 -2.40 -45.22
C LYS A 540 10.56 -2.88 -44.26
N ILE A 541 10.22 -2.04 -43.29
CA ILE A 541 9.16 -2.30 -42.31
C ILE A 541 8.00 -1.33 -42.49
N LYS A 542 6.78 -1.80 -42.19
CA LYS A 542 5.58 -0.98 -42.04
C LYS A 542 5.04 -1.19 -40.63
N VAL A 543 4.81 -0.08 -39.92
CA VAL A 543 4.39 -0.09 -38.51
C VAL A 543 3.12 0.74 -38.37
N LYS A 544 2.15 0.22 -37.62
CA LYS A 544 0.93 0.91 -37.21
C LYS A 544 0.84 0.91 -35.69
N LEU A 545 0.86 2.09 -35.11
CA LEU A 545 0.67 2.32 -33.68
C LEU A 545 -0.73 2.88 -33.41
N ARG A 546 -1.25 2.64 -32.20
CA ARG A 546 -2.54 3.16 -31.75
C ARG A 546 -2.46 3.68 -30.33
N ASN A 547 -3.06 4.84 -30.07
CA ASN A 547 -3.42 5.25 -28.72
C ASN A 547 -4.78 4.62 -28.36
N CYS A 548 -4.77 3.66 -27.43
CA CYS A 548 -5.95 3.00 -26.89
C CYS A 548 -6.47 3.70 -25.61
N GLY A 549 -5.70 4.64 -25.08
CA GLY A 549 -5.97 5.38 -23.85
C GLY A 549 -6.63 6.74 -24.09
N GLN A 550 -6.59 7.56 -23.04
CA GLN A 550 -7.18 8.90 -22.98
C GLN A 550 -6.12 9.99 -22.80
N ILE A 551 -4.91 9.60 -22.39
CA ILE A 551 -3.73 10.46 -22.31
C ILE A 551 -2.98 10.34 -23.63
N VAL A 552 -2.48 11.46 -24.12
CA VAL A 552 -1.55 11.52 -25.26
C VAL A 552 -0.14 11.75 -24.74
N MET A 553 0.83 11.00 -25.26
CA MET A 553 2.27 11.11 -24.96
C MET A 553 3.09 10.95 -26.25
N PRO A 554 4.32 11.51 -26.32
CA PRO A 554 5.28 11.09 -27.33
C PRO A 554 5.62 9.61 -27.15
N VAL A 555 6.09 8.96 -28.22
CA VAL A 555 6.41 7.53 -28.21
C VAL A 555 7.87 7.27 -28.57
N ASP A 556 8.60 6.74 -27.61
CA ASP A 556 9.90 6.08 -27.82
C ASP A 556 9.66 4.64 -28.27
N LEU A 557 10.01 4.31 -29.51
CA LEU A 557 9.93 2.97 -30.09
C LEU A 557 11.34 2.40 -30.30
N TYR A 558 11.55 1.17 -29.84
CA TYR A 558 12.79 0.43 -30.00
C TYR A 558 12.61 -0.65 -31.07
N ILE A 559 13.45 -0.60 -32.10
CA ILE A 559 13.48 -1.57 -33.21
C ILE A 559 14.68 -2.48 -32.98
N TYR A 560 14.45 -3.73 -32.56
CA TYR A 560 15.50 -4.72 -32.32
C TYR A 560 15.77 -5.53 -33.59
N PHE A 561 17.04 -5.68 -33.94
CA PHE A 561 17.50 -6.48 -35.08
C PHE A 561 17.84 -7.91 -34.66
N GLU A 562 18.05 -8.80 -35.64
CA GLU A 562 18.44 -10.20 -35.37
C GLU A 562 19.82 -10.32 -34.70
N ASP A 563 20.71 -9.33 -34.85
CA ASP A 563 22.04 -9.28 -34.23
C ASP A 563 22.04 -8.65 -32.82
N GLU A 564 20.87 -8.52 -32.21
CA GLU A 564 20.64 -7.95 -30.86
C GLU A 564 20.91 -6.45 -30.73
N THR A 565 21.38 -5.78 -31.79
CA THR A 565 21.43 -4.31 -31.81
C THR A 565 20.02 -3.72 -31.95
N TYR A 566 19.87 -2.44 -31.62
CA TYR A 566 18.59 -1.74 -31.76
C TYR A 566 18.75 -0.36 -32.36
N GLN A 567 17.69 0.11 -33.02
CA GLN A 567 17.50 1.49 -33.45
C GLN A 567 16.36 2.11 -32.62
N LYS A 568 16.64 3.24 -31.95
CA LYS A 568 15.60 4.03 -31.27
C LYS A 568 14.92 4.95 -32.27
N VAL A 569 13.60 5.02 -32.21
CA VAL A 569 12.75 5.92 -32.98
C VAL A 569 11.94 6.76 -32.00
N ILE A 570 11.94 8.08 -32.18
CA ILE A 570 11.18 9.02 -31.36
C ILE A 570 10.05 9.58 -32.24
N ILE A 571 8.82 9.41 -31.77
CA ILE A 571 7.62 9.97 -32.37
C ILE A 571 7.12 11.08 -31.44
N PRO A 572 7.41 12.35 -31.74
CA PRO A 572 6.98 13.46 -30.90
C PRO A 572 5.47 13.68 -31.01
N LEU A 573 4.88 14.39 -30.05
CA LEU A 573 3.54 14.97 -30.21
C LEU A 573 3.62 16.34 -30.88
N ASP A 574 2.59 16.68 -31.64
CA ASP A 574 2.41 18.04 -32.18
C ASP A 574 2.32 19.09 -31.06
N LEU A 575 1.70 18.71 -29.94
CA LEU A 575 1.56 19.56 -28.75
C LEU A 575 2.88 20.00 -28.12
N GLN A 576 3.98 19.26 -28.30
CA GLN A 576 5.28 19.63 -27.75
C GLN A 576 5.93 20.81 -28.48
N LEU A 577 5.48 21.11 -29.71
CA LEU A 577 6.07 22.04 -30.69
C LEU A 577 7.51 21.71 -31.13
N LYS A 578 8.29 21.02 -30.31
CA LYS A 578 9.65 20.55 -30.59
C LYS A 578 9.86 19.14 -30.07
N PRO A 579 10.51 18.25 -30.85
CA PRO A 579 10.89 16.93 -30.38
C PRO A 579 12.07 17.00 -29.42
N LYS A 580 12.12 16.08 -28.44
CA LYS A 580 13.34 15.80 -27.70
C LYS A 580 14.44 15.30 -28.63
N GLN A 581 15.68 15.63 -28.29
CA GLN A 581 16.86 15.24 -29.04
C GLN A 581 17.60 14.16 -28.28
N GLU A 582 17.91 13.04 -28.95
CA GLU A 582 18.74 11.98 -28.39
C GLU A 582 19.74 11.49 -29.47
N PRO A 583 21.01 11.27 -29.10
CA PRO A 583 22.02 10.78 -30.05
C PRO A 583 21.59 9.46 -30.70
N ASN A 584 21.79 9.36 -32.01
CA ASN A 584 21.49 8.17 -32.82
C ASN A 584 20.01 7.76 -32.89
N ALA A 585 19.07 8.56 -32.37
CA ALA A 585 17.64 8.29 -32.52
C ALA A 585 17.12 8.82 -33.87
N ILE A 586 16.24 8.07 -34.52
CA ILE A 586 15.49 8.55 -35.69
C ILE A 586 14.28 9.32 -35.16
N ILE A 587 14.15 10.60 -35.51
CA ILE A 587 13.00 11.41 -35.14
C ILE A 587 12.02 11.42 -36.31
N LEU A 588 10.79 10.95 -36.08
CA LEU A 588 9.72 10.95 -37.08
C LEU A 588 8.88 12.23 -37.00
N PRO A 589 8.03 12.49 -38.02
CA PRO A 589 7.05 13.58 -37.94
C PRO A 589 6.16 13.48 -36.68
N PRO A 590 5.65 14.63 -36.17
CA PRO A 590 4.79 14.61 -35.00
C PRO A 590 3.51 13.79 -35.19
N TRP A 591 3.16 13.03 -34.17
CA TRP A 591 1.85 12.39 -34.03
C TRP A 591 0.85 13.44 -33.54
N PHE A 592 -0.06 13.82 -34.41
CA PHE A 592 -1.17 14.72 -34.08
C PHE A 592 -2.10 14.07 -33.06
N TRP A 593 -2.27 14.70 -31.91
CA TRP A 593 -2.99 14.13 -30.76
C TRP A 593 -4.44 13.68 -31.07
N VAL A 594 -5.09 14.32 -32.05
CA VAL A 594 -6.45 13.99 -32.50
C VAL A 594 -6.54 12.66 -33.25
N ASN A 595 -5.43 12.19 -33.82
CA ASN A 595 -5.42 10.97 -34.60
C ASN A 595 -5.11 9.78 -33.68
N PRO A 596 -6.02 8.81 -33.50
CA PRO A 596 -5.75 7.66 -32.64
C PRO A 596 -4.74 6.68 -33.24
N VAL A 597 -4.34 6.84 -34.51
CA VAL A 597 -3.47 5.92 -35.25
C VAL A 597 -2.27 6.68 -35.84
N TYR A 598 -1.09 6.05 -35.80
CA TYR A 598 0.11 6.56 -36.45
C TYR A 598 0.79 5.46 -37.27
N GLU A 599 1.02 5.73 -38.55
CA GLU A 599 1.62 4.78 -39.49
C GLU A 599 2.90 5.35 -40.10
N PHE A 600 3.93 4.52 -40.24
CA PHE A 600 5.18 4.90 -40.88
C PHE A 600 5.89 3.69 -41.49
N GLU A 601 6.85 3.98 -42.37
CA GLU A 601 7.73 3.00 -43.00
C GLU A 601 9.19 3.40 -42.80
N LEU A 602 10.07 2.41 -42.58
CA LEU A 602 11.52 2.60 -42.46
C LEU A 602 12.25 1.44 -43.14
N SER A 603 13.45 1.71 -43.64
CA SER A 603 14.32 0.72 -44.31
C SER A 603 15.64 0.59 -43.57
N PHE A 604 16.09 -0.64 -43.32
CA PHE A 604 17.33 -0.94 -42.59
C PHE A 604 18.22 -1.92 -43.36
N ASP A 605 19.52 -1.91 -43.09
CA ASP A 605 20.46 -2.91 -43.63
C ASP A 605 20.36 -4.28 -42.94
N LYS A 606 19.56 -4.35 -41.87
CA LYS A 606 19.42 -5.53 -41.02
C LYS A 606 17.95 -5.90 -40.89
N LYS A 607 17.70 -7.21 -40.81
CA LYS A 607 16.36 -7.73 -40.55
C LYS A 607 15.89 -7.40 -39.14
N VAL A 608 14.67 -6.88 -39.04
CA VAL A 608 14.03 -6.53 -37.76
C VAL A 608 13.44 -7.79 -37.11
N LYS A 609 13.80 -8.02 -35.85
CA LYS A 609 13.34 -9.14 -35.02
C LYS A 609 12.08 -8.79 -34.24
N MET A 610 12.02 -7.60 -33.66
CA MET A 610 10.96 -7.19 -32.74
C MET A 610 10.89 -5.66 -32.64
N LEU A 611 9.70 -5.16 -32.34
CA LEU A 611 9.46 -3.78 -31.93
C LEU A 611 9.01 -3.72 -30.47
N GLU A 612 9.37 -2.66 -29.77
CA GLU A 612 8.93 -2.39 -28.40
C GLU A 612 8.72 -0.90 -28.14
N ILE A 613 7.57 -0.53 -27.59
CA ILE A 613 7.33 0.82 -27.07
C ILE A 613 7.93 0.92 -25.65
N ASP A 614 8.75 1.95 -25.43
CA ASP A 614 9.35 2.34 -24.16
C ASP A 614 10.03 1.18 -23.40
N SER A 615 11.18 0.70 -23.89
CA SER A 615 11.90 -0.40 -23.21
C SER A 615 12.42 -0.04 -21.80
N ARG A 616 12.38 1.25 -21.40
CA ARG A 616 12.85 1.76 -20.11
C ARG A 616 11.77 1.78 -19.02
N LEU A 617 10.53 1.40 -19.33
CA LEU A 617 9.39 1.41 -18.40
C LEU A 617 9.09 2.79 -17.79
N LYS A 618 9.42 3.88 -18.50
CA LYS A 618 9.12 5.24 -18.05
C LYS A 618 7.71 5.67 -18.45
N LEU A 619 7.21 5.22 -19.60
CA LEU A 619 5.83 5.45 -20.03
C LEU A 619 4.89 4.66 -19.13
N ARG A 620 3.98 5.37 -18.47
CA ARG A 620 3.00 4.80 -17.53
C ARG A 620 1.80 4.18 -18.25
N ASP A 621 2.14 3.34 -19.22
CA ASP A 621 1.22 2.54 -20.00
C ASP A 621 0.56 1.49 -19.11
N VAL A 622 -0.78 1.47 -19.11
CA VAL A 622 -1.58 0.56 -18.28
C VAL A 622 -1.69 -0.86 -18.86
N ASN A 623 -1.27 -1.10 -20.10
CA ASN A 623 -1.33 -2.39 -20.75
C ASN A 623 -0.12 -2.70 -21.65
N ARG A 624 1.00 -3.03 -21.03
CA ARG A 624 2.26 -3.26 -21.76
C ARG A 624 2.35 -4.53 -22.62
N LEU A 625 1.39 -5.45 -22.55
CA LEU A 625 1.35 -6.63 -23.42
C LEU A 625 1.14 -6.27 -24.91
N ASN A 626 0.57 -5.11 -25.20
CA ASN A 626 0.36 -4.64 -26.58
C ASN A 626 1.53 -3.78 -27.10
N ASN A 627 2.51 -3.43 -26.24
CA ASN A 627 3.67 -2.61 -26.59
C ASN A 627 4.80 -3.38 -27.30
N ARG A 628 4.72 -4.70 -27.44
CA ARG A 628 5.76 -5.54 -28.06
C ARG A 628 5.20 -6.37 -29.23
N THR A 629 6.01 -6.61 -30.26
CA THR A 629 5.65 -7.56 -31.34
C THR A 629 6.20 -8.96 -31.08
N GLY A 630 5.54 -9.98 -31.66
CA GLY A 630 5.91 -11.39 -31.54
C GLY A 630 5.31 -12.07 -30.29
N ALA A 631 4.64 -13.21 -30.50
CA ALA A 631 3.94 -13.93 -29.43
C ALA A 631 4.87 -14.38 -28.29
N PHE A 632 6.08 -14.85 -28.63
CA PHE A 632 7.07 -15.31 -27.64
C PHE A 632 7.69 -14.16 -26.83
N ASN A 633 7.74 -12.93 -27.37
CA ASN A 633 8.29 -11.77 -26.66
C ASN A 633 7.32 -11.21 -25.61
N LYS A 634 6.04 -11.57 -25.71
CA LYS A 634 4.97 -11.23 -24.75
C LYS A 634 4.88 -12.19 -23.58
N VAL A 635 5.64 -13.28 -23.61
CA VAL A 635 5.56 -14.36 -22.62
C VAL A 635 6.94 -14.60 -22.00
N GLN A 636 6.96 -14.71 -20.67
CA GLN A 636 8.15 -15.10 -19.93
C GLN A 636 7.92 -16.47 -19.29
N ILE A 637 8.73 -17.46 -19.65
CA ILE A 637 8.67 -18.80 -19.04
C ILE A 637 9.79 -18.91 -18.00
N ARG A 638 9.44 -19.43 -16.82
CA ARG A 638 10.36 -19.74 -15.72
C ARG A 638 10.12 -21.16 -15.22
N LEU A 639 11.15 -21.74 -14.62
CA LEU A 639 11.12 -23.09 -14.07
C LEU A 639 11.14 -22.99 -12.54
N LEU A 640 10.17 -23.62 -11.87
CA LEU A 640 10.07 -23.72 -10.39
C LEU A 640 9.86 -22.41 -9.60
N GLU A 641 9.86 -21.24 -10.23
CA GLU A 641 9.64 -19.95 -9.55
C GLU A 641 8.18 -19.70 -9.15
N GLN A 642 7.94 -18.94 -8.09
CA GLN A 642 6.59 -18.55 -7.66
C GLN A 642 6.10 -17.31 -8.43
N THR A 643 5.16 -17.48 -9.36
CA THR A 643 4.65 -16.37 -10.20
C THR A 643 3.72 -15.39 -9.52
N GLN A 644 3.21 -15.70 -8.32
CA GLN A 644 2.26 -14.85 -7.61
C GLN A 644 2.91 -13.69 -6.87
N LEU A 645 4.25 -13.68 -6.74
CA LEU A 645 4.92 -12.72 -5.87
C LEU A 645 5.14 -11.37 -6.56
N ASN A 646 5.48 -11.33 -7.86
CA ASN A 646 5.75 -10.04 -8.52
C ASN A 646 5.92 -10.12 -10.06
N PRO A 647 4.88 -10.36 -10.89
CA PRO A 647 5.09 -10.48 -12.33
C PRO A 647 5.66 -9.22 -12.99
N PRO A 648 6.49 -9.39 -14.05
CA PRO A 648 6.93 -8.29 -14.90
C PRO A 648 5.72 -7.56 -15.47
N LEU A 649 5.84 -6.24 -15.63
CA LEU A 649 4.74 -5.41 -16.11
C LEU A 649 4.57 -5.51 -17.62
N GLU A 650 5.58 -5.99 -18.33
CA GLU A 650 5.68 -5.99 -19.79
C GLU A 650 5.49 -7.37 -20.43
N ARG A 651 5.33 -8.43 -19.63
CA ARG A 651 5.18 -9.81 -20.11
C ARG A 651 4.20 -10.61 -19.28
N TYR A 652 3.55 -11.56 -19.94
CA TYR A 652 2.77 -12.59 -19.28
C TYR A 652 3.71 -13.65 -18.72
N TRP A 653 3.74 -13.79 -17.40
CA TRP A 653 4.67 -14.67 -16.72
C TRP A 653 4.07 -16.06 -16.49
N PHE A 654 4.62 -17.08 -17.12
CA PHE A 654 4.37 -18.49 -16.80
C PHE A 654 5.52 -19.11 -16.02
N SER A 655 5.20 -19.77 -14.91
CA SER A 655 6.10 -20.70 -14.24
C SER A 655 5.61 -22.11 -14.48
N ILE A 656 6.52 -22.98 -14.91
CA ILE A 656 6.30 -24.40 -15.12
C ILE A 656 6.97 -25.15 -13.98
N ARG A 657 6.25 -26.11 -13.38
CA ARG A 657 6.81 -27.04 -12.41
C ARG A 657 6.46 -28.48 -12.79
N PRO A 658 7.43 -29.40 -12.79
CA PRO A 658 7.13 -30.83 -12.79
C PRO A 658 6.22 -31.17 -11.61
N SER A 659 5.29 -32.08 -11.83
CA SER A 659 4.32 -32.49 -10.82
C SER A 659 4.23 -34.01 -10.81
N ILE A 660 4.69 -34.59 -9.71
CA ILE A 660 4.64 -36.04 -9.48
C ILE A 660 3.76 -36.27 -8.26
N TRP A 661 2.68 -37.02 -8.43
CA TRP A 661 1.84 -37.48 -7.33
C TRP A 661 1.71 -38.98 -7.36
N PHE A 662 1.28 -39.57 -6.25
CA PHE A 662 0.88 -40.96 -6.20
C PHE A 662 -0.52 -41.07 -5.61
N ALA A 663 -1.35 -41.91 -6.22
CA ALA A 663 -2.66 -42.30 -5.71
C ALA A 663 -2.83 -43.81 -5.91
N GLN A 664 -3.38 -44.51 -4.93
CA GLN A 664 -3.61 -45.97 -4.98
C GLN A 664 -4.47 -46.37 -6.18
N ARG A 665 -5.43 -45.51 -6.57
CA ARG A 665 -6.30 -45.72 -7.73
C ARG A 665 -5.64 -45.37 -9.06
N ASP A 666 -4.98 -44.22 -9.15
CA ASP A 666 -4.43 -43.69 -10.40
C ASP A 666 -2.96 -44.08 -10.66
N GLY A 667 -2.29 -44.67 -9.67
CA GLY A 667 -0.86 -45.00 -9.70
C GLY A 667 0.00 -43.75 -9.54
N ALA A 668 1.17 -43.77 -10.20
CA ALA A 668 1.98 -42.57 -10.35
C ALA A 668 1.29 -41.61 -11.32
N ARG A 669 1.21 -40.33 -10.93
CA ARG A 669 0.61 -39.25 -11.71
C ARG A 669 1.72 -38.31 -12.12
N LEU A 670 2.27 -38.57 -13.29
CA LEU A 670 3.38 -37.79 -13.86
C LEU A 670 2.79 -36.66 -14.68
N GLY A 671 3.22 -35.44 -14.44
CA GLY A 671 2.62 -34.28 -15.08
C GLY A 671 3.40 -33.00 -14.92
N ALA A 672 2.77 -31.92 -15.36
CA ALA A 672 3.27 -30.57 -15.20
C ALA A 672 2.14 -29.67 -14.73
N PHE A 673 2.50 -28.67 -13.94
CA PHE A 673 1.60 -27.63 -13.50
C PHE A 673 2.20 -26.28 -13.86
N THR A 674 1.38 -25.37 -14.36
CA THR A 674 1.78 -24.02 -14.68
C THR A 674 0.95 -23.01 -13.92
N ASN A 675 1.61 -21.95 -13.47
CA ASN A 675 0.96 -20.76 -12.95
C ASN A 675 1.34 -19.59 -13.85
N GLY A 676 0.35 -18.90 -14.35
CA GLY A 676 0.44 -17.76 -15.24
C GLY A 676 -0.08 -16.50 -14.58
N ALA A 677 0.61 -15.38 -14.68
CA ALA A 677 0.14 -14.09 -14.17
C ALA A 677 0.62 -12.93 -15.05
N TYR A 678 -0.25 -11.95 -15.25
CA TYR A 678 0.09 -10.66 -15.85
C TYR A 678 -0.62 -9.53 -15.11
N LEU A 679 0.05 -8.37 -15.05
CA LEU A 679 -0.40 -7.18 -14.36
C LEU A 679 -0.81 -7.54 -12.92
N PHE A 680 0.17 -7.94 -12.11
CA PHE A 680 -0.03 -8.53 -10.78
C PHE A 680 -0.80 -9.86 -10.84
N ASP A 681 -2.10 -9.85 -10.61
CA ASP A 681 -2.99 -11.00 -10.68
C ASP A 681 -4.29 -10.65 -11.41
N TYR A 682 -4.32 -9.53 -12.11
CA TYR A 682 -5.47 -9.11 -12.89
C TYR A 682 -5.78 -10.08 -14.03
N TYR A 683 -4.75 -10.75 -14.55
CA TYR A 683 -4.87 -11.85 -15.51
C TYR A 683 -4.11 -13.06 -14.98
N ALA A 684 -4.83 -14.03 -14.42
CA ALA A 684 -4.25 -15.22 -13.82
C ALA A 684 -4.67 -16.47 -14.60
N THR A 685 -3.71 -17.35 -14.86
CA THR A 685 -3.94 -18.65 -15.51
C THR A 685 -3.34 -19.75 -14.63
N LYS A 686 -4.01 -20.88 -14.48
CA LYS A 686 -3.45 -22.10 -13.87
C LYS A 686 -3.75 -23.26 -14.78
N LEU A 687 -2.72 -23.97 -15.22
CA LEU A 687 -2.86 -25.16 -16.05
C LEU A 687 -2.24 -26.35 -15.32
N GLY A 688 -2.89 -27.50 -15.38
CA GLY A 688 -2.36 -28.75 -14.85
C GLY A 688 -2.70 -29.87 -15.81
N ILE A 689 -1.73 -30.75 -16.07
CA ILE A 689 -1.94 -31.96 -16.83
C ILE A 689 -1.16 -33.10 -16.19
N TRP A 690 -1.81 -34.25 -16.03
CA TRP A 690 -1.22 -35.44 -15.43
C TRP A 690 -1.62 -36.70 -16.20
N PHE A 691 -0.65 -37.56 -16.44
CA PHE A 691 -0.86 -38.92 -16.91
C PHE A 691 -0.88 -39.88 -15.72
N ASN A 692 -1.97 -40.63 -15.60
CA ASN A 692 -2.18 -41.59 -14.52
C ASN A 692 -1.75 -43.01 -14.97
N THR A 693 -0.71 -43.58 -14.36
CA THR A 693 -0.10 -44.83 -14.85
C THR A 693 -0.98 -46.07 -14.69
N LYS A 694 -1.81 -46.15 -13.65
CA LYS A 694 -2.66 -47.32 -13.38
C LYS A 694 -3.96 -47.28 -14.18
N THR A 695 -4.58 -46.10 -14.28
CA THR A 695 -5.86 -45.91 -15.00
C THR A 695 -5.67 -45.60 -16.48
N LYS A 696 -4.44 -45.35 -16.94
CA LYS A 696 -4.06 -45.06 -18.33
C LYS A 696 -4.87 -43.92 -18.96
N ASN A 697 -5.20 -42.89 -18.18
CA ASN A 697 -5.94 -41.73 -18.63
C ASN A 697 -5.20 -40.43 -18.28
N PHE A 698 -5.70 -39.32 -18.85
CA PHE A 698 -5.24 -37.98 -18.51
C PHE A 698 -6.24 -37.27 -17.60
N ASP A 699 -5.69 -36.57 -16.61
CA ASP A 699 -6.35 -35.55 -15.83
C ASP A 699 -5.83 -34.18 -16.26
N TYR A 700 -6.71 -33.18 -16.24
CA TYR A 700 -6.34 -31.81 -16.56
C TYR A 700 -7.13 -30.79 -15.73
N PHE A 701 -6.54 -29.63 -15.54
CA PHE A 701 -7.11 -28.49 -14.84
C PHE A 701 -6.73 -27.21 -15.57
N ILE A 702 -7.70 -26.36 -15.87
CA ILE A 702 -7.54 -25.06 -16.51
C ILE A 702 -8.36 -24.08 -15.68
N ASN A 703 -7.73 -23.03 -15.18
CA ASN A 703 -8.41 -21.92 -14.53
C ASN A 703 -7.86 -20.62 -15.10
N TYR A 704 -8.73 -19.78 -15.64
CA TYR A 704 -8.40 -18.44 -16.09
C TYR A 704 -9.27 -17.45 -15.33
N ARG A 705 -8.65 -16.45 -14.72
CA ARG A 705 -9.33 -15.39 -13.99
C ARG A 705 -8.88 -14.04 -14.51
N ASN A 706 -9.85 -13.18 -14.78
CA ASN A 706 -9.65 -11.81 -15.17
C ASN A 706 -10.37 -10.91 -14.15
N ASN A 707 -9.64 -10.00 -13.48
CA ASN A 707 -10.18 -9.07 -12.49
C ASN A 707 -10.46 -7.66 -13.05
N THR A 708 -10.37 -7.50 -14.37
CA THR A 708 -10.69 -6.28 -15.14
C THR A 708 -11.63 -6.64 -16.28
N PHE A 709 -12.94 -6.44 -16.06
CA PHE A 709 -13.97 -6.59 -17.08
C PHE A 709 -14.58 -5.22 -17.42
N PRO A 710 -14.03 -4.50 -18.43
CA PRO A 710 -14.37 -3.10 -18.71
C PRO A 710 -15.86 -2.87 -19.00
N ILE A 711 -16.53 -3.87 -19.58
CA ILE A 711 -17.96 -3.81 -19.92
C ILE A 711 -18.82 -3.57 -18.66
N LEU A 712 -18.43 -4.14 -17.52
CA LEU A 712 -19.12 -3.93 -16.25
C LEU A 712 -18.51 -2.80 -15.41
N GLY A 713 -17.49 -2.10 -15.92
CA GLY A 713 -16.79 -1.01 -15.25
C GLY A 713 -15.73 -1.48 -14.24
N ARG A 714 -15.48 -0.66 -13.21
CA ARG A 714 -14.43 -0.90 -12.19
C ARG A 714 -14.76 -2.08 -11.25
N LEU A 715 -13.76 -2.78 -10.72
CA LEU A 715 -13.95 -3.90 -9.78
C LEU A 715 -14.91 -5.00 -10.27
N SER A 716 -14.88 -5.30 -11.57
CA SER A 716 -15.58 -6.44 -12.15
C SER A 716 -14.63 -7.35 -12.87
N GLY A 717 -14.99 -8.63 -12.93
CA GLY A 717 -14.16 -9.65 -13.53
C GLY A 717 -14.95 -10.87 -13.94
N PHE A 718 -14.24 -11.85 -14.48
CA PHE A 718 -14.78 -13.17 -14.75
C PHE A 718 -13.76 -14.26 -14.47
N GLN A 719 -14.26 -15.48 -14.28
CA GLN A 719 -13.46 -16.67 -14.09
C GLN A 719 -14.02 -17.80 -14.96
N ILE A 720 -13.10 -18.57 -15.55
CA ILE A 720 -13.39 -19.80 -16.27
C ILE A 720 -12.58 -20.91 -15.62
N GLU A 721 -13.24 -21.97 -15.20
CA GLU A 721 -12.59 -23.17 -14.70
C GLU A 721 -13.08 -24.39 -15.48
N ILE A 722 -12.14 -25.17 -16.01
CA ILE A 722 -12.40 -26.38 -16.76
C ILE A 722 -11.48 -27.46 -16.22
N PHE A 723 -12.03 -28.59 -15.77
CA PHE A 723 -11.20 -29.70 -15.35
C PHE A 723 -11.81 -31.05 -15.66
N LYS A 724 -10.94 -32.05 -15.80
CA LYS A 724 -11.24 -33.45 -15.64
C LYS A 724 -10.27 -34.00 -14.60
N LEU A 725 -10.77 -34.32 -13.42
CA LEU A 725 -9.97 -34.88 -12.34
C LEU A 725 -10.67 -36.14 -11.83
N HIS A 726 -9.97 -37.28 -11.79
CA HIS A 726 -10.48 -38.52 -11.20
C HIS A 726 -11.86 -38.95 -11.75
N GLY A 727 -12.11 -38.71 -13.04
CA GLY A 727 -13.36 -39.06 -13.71
C GLY A 727 -14.49 -38.02 -13.61
N LEU A 728 -14.36 -36.97 -12.81
CA LEU A 728 -15.32 -35.85 -12.78
C LEU A 728 -14.88 -34.76 -13.77
N ARG A 729 -15.79 -34.36 -14.67
CA ARG A 729 -15.65 -33.15 -15.49
C ARG A 729 -16.44 -32.00 -14.90
N ARG A 730 -15.82 -30.82 -14.90
CA ARG A 730 -16.45 -29.54 -14.55
C ARG A 730 -16.12 -28.48 -15.59
N LEU A 731 -17.12 -27.70 -15.97
CA LEU A 731 -16.99 -26.41 -16.63
C LEU A 731 -17.72 -25.40 -15.75
N TYR A 732 -17.02 -24.38 -15.27
CA TYR A 732 -17.56 -23.32 -14.44
C TYR A 732 -17.19 -21.97 -15.06
N PHE A 733 -18.17 -21.11 -15.22
CA PHE A 733 -18.00 -19.75 -15.71
C PHE A 733 -18.67 -18.80 -14.73
N GLU A 734 -17.98 -17.77 -14.27
CA GLU A 734 -18.51 -16.78 -13.34
C GLU A 734 -18.17 -15.39 -13.83
N ILE A 735 -19.13 -14.47 -13.78
CA ILE A 735 -18.91 -13.04 -13.87
C ILE A 735 -19.23 -12.44 -12.50
N PHE A 736 -18.37 -11.59 -11.99
CA PHE A 736 -18.54 -10.97 -10.69
C PHE A 736 -18.32 -9.46 -10.75
N LYS A 737 -18.98 -8.75 -9.84
CA LYS A 737 -18.92 -7.32 -9.65
C LYS A 737 -18.87 -7.02 -8.16
N ASP A 738 -17.84 -6.27 -7.76
CA ASP A 738 -17.77 -5.65 -6.45
C ASP A 738 -18.19 -4.18 -6.58
N ILE A 739 -19.19 -3.79 -5.80
CA ILE A 739 -19.82 -2.48 -5.82
C ILE A 739 -19.44 -1.79 -4.52
N ARG A 740 -18.65 -0.73 -4.65
CA ARG A 740 -18.29 0.17 -3.56
C ARG A 740 -18.65 1.60 -4.00
N PRO A 741 -19.75 2.17 -3.47
CA PRO A 741 -20.27 3.44 -4.00
C PRO A 741 -19.32 4.62 -3.75
N PHE A 742 -18.81 4.73 -2.52
CA PHE A 742 -18.08 5.92 -2.06
C PHE A 742 -16.60 5.66 -1.82
N TYR A 743 -16.27 4.52 -1.22
CA TYR A 743 -14.94 4.22 -0.69
C TYR A 743 -14.44 2.87 -1.20
N LEU A 744 -13.16 2.80 -1.54
CA LEU A 744 -12.49 1.56 -1.90
C LEU A 744 -12.27 0.68 -0.67
N THR A 745 -11.91 1.24 0.48
CA THR A 745 -11.47 0.47 1.67
C THR A 745 -12.44 0.50 2.84
N ILE A 746 -13.48 1.34 2.77
CA ILE A 746 -14.47 1.49 3.84
C ILE A 746 -15.82 0.85 3.44
N PRO A 747 -16.31 -0.17 4.18
CA PRO A 747 -17.58 -0.82 3.88
C PRO A 747 -18.79 0.09 4.21
N PRO A 748 -19.97 -0.10 3.58
CA PRO A 748 -20.44 -1.36 3.01
C PRO A 748 -19.88 -1.71 1.62
N PHE A 749 -19.54 -2.98 1.43
CA PHE A 749 -19.17 -3.55 0.14
C PHE A 749 -20.27 -4.51 -0.31
N TYR A 750 -20.63 -4.48 -1.59
CA TYR A 750 -21.60 -5.40 -2.16
C TYR A 750 -20.94 -6.22 -3.25
N ASN A 751 -21.02 -7.55 -3.16
CA ASN A 751 -20.51 -8.43 -4.19
C ASN A 751 -21.68 -9.11 -4.90
N ILE A 752 -21.71 -9.07 -6.22
CA ILE A 752 -22.71 -9.78 -7.02
C ILE A 752 -21.95 -10.67 -7.99
N SER A 753 -22.30 -11.95 -8.06
CA SER A 753 -21.78 -12.85 -9.09
C SER A 753 -22.88 -13.67 -9.74
N LEU A 754 -22.73 -13.89 -11.04
CA LEU A 754 -23.56 -14.78 -11.84
C LEU A 754 -22.67 -15.89 -12.35
N PHE A 755 -23.07 -17.14 -12.15
CA PHE A 755 -22.28 -18.28 -12.59
C PHE A 755 -23.11 -19.31 -13.35
N PHE A 756 -22.43 -19.99 -14.27
CA PHE A 756 -22.89 -21.19 -14.93
C PHE A 756 -21.95 -22.34 -14.55
N GLU A 757 -22.54 -23.48 -14.22
CA GLU A 757 -21.80 -24.68 -13.87
C GLU A 757 -22.35 -25.89 -14.61
N HIS A 758 -21.47 -26.64 -15.26
CA HIS A 758 -21.72 -27.95 -15.82
C HIS A 758 -20.85 -28.97 -15.11
N THR A 759 -21.45 -30.02 -14.54
CA THR A 759 -20.74 -31.18 -14.00
C THR A 759 -21.23 -32.47 -14.62
N MET A 760 -20.30 -33.39 -14.86
CA MET A 760 -20.60 -34.72 -15.38
C MET A 760 -19.57 -35.74 -14.90
N LEU A 761 -20.06 -36.84 -14.37
CA LEU A 761 -19.23 -38.03 -14.12
C LEU A 761 -19.04 -38.77 -15.45
N VAL A 762 -17.80 -38.83 -15.96
CA VAL A 762 -17.48 -39.44 -17.26
C VAL A 762 -16.76 -40.78 -17.14
N GLU A 763 -16.26 -41.12 -15.96
CA GLU A 763 -15.69 -42.44 -15.66
C GLU A 763 -16.33 -42.93 -14.35
N ASN A 764 -16.75 -44.20 -14.30
CA ASN A 764 -17.35 -44.80 -13.10
C ASN A 764 -16.27 -45.14 -12.05
N LYS A 765 -15.50 -44.12 -11.65
CA LYS A 765 -14.29 -44.20 -10.83
C LYS A 765 -14.30 -43.17 -9.69
N MET A 766 -15.48 -42.86 -9.15
CA MET A 766 -15.66 -41.96 -8.00
C MET A 766 -14.74 -42.37 -6.83
N PRO A 767 -13.77 -41.54 -6.40
CA PRO A 767 -12.76 -41.91 -5.39
C PRO A 767 -13.30 -42.07 -3.97
N PHE A 768 -14.56 -41.72 -3.71
CA PHE A 768 -15.16 -41.75 -2.37
C PHE A 768 -16.17 -42.89 -2.27
N ALA A 769 -15.73 -44.07 -1.80
CA ALA A 769 -16.55 -45.29 -1.74
C ALA A 769 -17.85 -45.13 -0.92
N ASN A 770 -17.88 -44.20 0.04
CA ASN A 770 -19.01 -43.99 0.96
C ASN A 770 -19.92 -42.80 0.59
N LEU A 771 -19.72 -42.15 -0.56
CA LEU A 771 -20.56 -41.03 -1.01
C LEU A 771 -21.32 -41.41 -2.28
N ARG A 772 -22.66 -41.37 -2.22
CA ARG A 772 -23.50 -41.55 -3.41
C ARG A 772 -23.37 -40.31 -4.31
N TRP A 773 -22.90 -40.50 -5.53
CA TRP A 773 -22.90 -39.48 -6.58
C TRP A 773 -23.80 -39.93 -7.73
N ASP A 774 -24.70 -39.06 -8.16
CA ASP A 774 -25.66 -39.40 -9.20
C ASP A 774 -25.01 -39.31 -10.59
N SER A 775 -25.22 -40.32 -11.43
CA SER A 775 -24.81 -40.27 -12.82
C SER A 775 -25.65 -39.27 -13.62
N GLY A 776 -25.06 -38.70 -14.67
CA GLY A 776 -25.73 -37.76 -15.56
C GLY A 776 -24.97 -36.44 -15.75
N LYS A 777 -25.58 -35.57 -16.55
CA LYS A 777 -25.17 -34.17 -16.77
C LYS A 777 -25.95 -33.27 -15.84
N PHE A 778 -25.28 -32.38 -15.11
CA PHE A 778 -25.93 -31.41 -14.23
C PHE A 778 -25.51 -30.01 -14.65
N ASN A 779 -26.47 -29.25 -15.18
CA ASN A 779 -26.28 -27.87 -15.60
C ASN A 779 -27.01 -26.96 -14.63
N ALA A 780 -26.30 -25.98 -14.09
CA ALA A 780 -26.85 -25.02 -13.14
C ALA A 780 -26.48 -23.59 -13.53
N LEU A 781 -27.40 -22.67 -13.28
CA LEU A 781 -27.16 -21.23 -13.24
C LEU A 781 -27.28 -20.79 -11.79
N GLY A 782 -26.45 -19.85 -11.38
CA GLY A 782 -26.55 -19.29 -10.05
C GLY A 782 -26.26 -17.81 -9.97
N LEU A 783 -26.75 -17.24 -8.88
CA LEU A 783 -26.58 -15.85 -8.46
C LEU A 783 -26.08 -15.88 -7.02
N THR A 784 -24.99 -15.17 -6.76
CA THR A 784 -24.53 -14.86 -5.40
C THR A 784 -24.62 -13.35 -5.21
N ALA A 785 -25.22 -12.92 -4.10
CA ALA A 785 -25.25 -11.53 -3.67
C ALA A 785 -24.76 -11.45 -2.22
N GLY A 786 -23.65 -10.78 -2.01
CA GLY A 786 -23.02 -10.57 -0.71
C GLY A 786 -23.01 -9.11 -0.29
N VAL A 787 -23.05 -8.87 1.00
CA VAL A 787 -22.83 -7.57 1.64
C VAL A 787 -21.85 -7.73 2.80
N ALA A 788 -20.83 -6.88 2.87
CA ALA A 788 -19.96 -6.76 4.02
C ALA A 788 -20.13 -5.36 4.61
N HIS A 789 -20.36 -5.25 5.92
CA HIS A 789 -20.50 -3.97 6.61
C HIS A 789 -19.76 -3.97 7.96
N THR A 790 -19.35 -2.79 8.42
CA THR A 790 -18.68 -2.64 9.72
C THR A 790 -19.34 -1.52 10.51
N ILE A 791 -19.84 -1.88 11.70
CA ILE A 791 -20.50 -0.99 12.65
C ILE A 791 -19.74 -1.08 13.98
N GLY A 792 -19.02 -0.01 14.34
CA GLY A 792 -18.12 -0.02 15.49
C GLY A 792 -17.09 -1.16 15.37
N SER A 793 -16.97 -1.99 16.40
CA SER A 793 -16.08 -3.14 16.41
C SER A 793 -16.72 -4.44 15.87
N THR A 794 -17.91 -4.33 15.26
CA THR A 794 -18.64 -5.46 14.67
C THR A 794 -18.55 -5.43 13.15
N SER A 795 -18.01 -6.49 12.57
CA SER A 795 -18.06 -6.78 11.15
C SER A 795 -19.20 -7.75 10.86
N LEU A 796 -20.05 -7.40 9.91
CA LEU A 796 -21.17 -8.19 9.43
C LEU A 796 -20.90 -8.59 7.98
N TYR A 797 -21.13 -9.85 7.65
CA TYR A 797 -21.05 -10.38 6.30
C TYR A 797 -22.30 -11.20 6.02
N GLY A 798 -23.12 -10.76 5.07
CA GLY A 798 -24.30 -11.48 4.61
C GLY A 798 -24.08 -11.97 3.18
N THR A 799 -24.47 -13.20 2.88
CA THR A 799 -24.44 -13.77 1.52
C THR A 799 -25.73 -14.51 1.25
N PHE A 800 -26.36 -14.18 0.14
CA PHE A 800 -27.44 -14.91 -0.47
C PHE A 800 -26.90 -15.64 -1.70
N THR A 801 -27.21 -16.92 -1.83
CA THR A 801 -26.89 -17.71 -3.04
C THR A 801 -28.15 -18.39 -3.53
N LEU A 802 -28.43 -18.26 -4.82
CA LEU A 802 -29.46 -19.00 -5.54
C LEU A 802 -28.78 -19.82 -6.63
N LYS A 803 -29.06 -21.11 -6.68
CA LYS A 803 -28.57 -22.03 -7.72
C LYS A 803 -29.77 -22.80 -8.26
N THR A 804 -30.01 -22.71 -9.55
CA THR A 804 -31.14 -23.38 -10.22
C THR A 804 -30.65 -24.16 -11.42
N THR A 805 -31.35 -25.25 -11.72
CA THR A 805 -31.07 -26.07 -12.89
C THR A 805 -31.34 -25.29 -14.18
N SER A 806 -30.52 -25.53 -15.20
CA SER A 806 -30.74 -25.06 -16.57
C SER A 806 -30.97 -26.23 -17.55
N SER A 807 -31.25 -25.93 -18.82
CA SER A 807 -31.61 -26.92 -19.84
C SER A 807 -30.61 -28.08 -19.95
N ASN A 808 -31.08 -29.27 -20.31
CA ASN A 808 -30.28 -30.50 -20.49
C ASN A 808 -29.60 -31.04 -19.21
N SER A 809 -30.08 -30.67 -18.03
CA SER A 809 -29.73 -31.32 -16.77
C SER A 809 -30.53 -32.60 -16.57
N SER A 810 -29.93 -33.60 -15.93
CA SER A 810 -30.53 -34.91 -15.67
C SER A 810 -31.55 -34.87 -14.52
N LYS A 811 -31.49 -33.82 -13.70
CA LYS A 811 -32.44 -33.55 -12.63
C LYS A 811 -32.73 -32.06 -12.52
N ASN A 812 -33.98 -31.74 -12.16
CA ASN A 812 -34.47 -30.37 -12.01
C ASN A 812 -34.56 -30.00 -10.52
N PHE A 813 -33.71 -29.08 -10.09
CA PHE A 813 -33.66 -28.58 -8.72
C PHE A 813 -33.39 -27.08 -8.64
N THR A 814 -33.82 -26.48 -7.54
CA THR A 814 -33.49 -25.11 -7.14
C THR A 814 -33.06 -25.12 -5.68
N LYS A 815 -31.94 -24.48 -5.38
CA LYS A 815 -31.31 -24.39 -4.06
C LYS A 815 -31.08 -22.92 -3.76
N PHE A 816 -31.47 -22.49 -2.58
CA PHE A 816 -31.04 -21.18 -2.08
C PHE A 816 -30.50 -21.29 -0.67
N SER A 817 -29.55 -20.43 -0.35
CA SER A 817 -28.96 -20.31 0.97
C SER A 817 -28.75 -18.86 1.34
N ILE A 818 -28.89 -18.57 2.63
CA ILE A 818 -28.54 -17.29 3.25
C ILE A 818 -27.52 -17.60 4.33
N GLU A 819 -26.38 -16.92 4.31
CA GLU A 819 -25.38 -16.96 5.36
C GLU A 819 -25.23 -15.55 5.93
N VAL A 820 -25.31 -15.39 7.24
CA VAL A 820 -24.97 -14.14 7.93
C VAL A 820 -23.93 -14.46 8.98
N LYS A 821 -22.73 -13.89 8.83
CA LYS A 821 -21.64 -13.95 9.79
C LYS A 821 -21.52 -12.60 10.48
N GLN A 822 -21.43 -12.63 11.80
CA GLN A 822 -21.06 -11.49 12.62
C GLN A 822 -19.71 -11.83 13.25
N ASN A 823 -18.80 -10.87 13.30
CA ASN A 823 -17.61 -10.94 14.14
C ASN A 823 -17.48 -9.63 14.90
N THR A 824 -17.55 -9.70 16.23
CA THR A 824 -17.39 -8.56 17.12
C THR A 824 -16.11 -8.72 17.93
N ILE A 825 -15.23 -7.73 17.82
CA ILE A 825 -14.01 -7.66 18.62
C ILE A 825 -14.27 -6.72 19.77
N LEU A 826 -14.25 -7.23 21.00
CA LEU A 826 -14.25 -6.44 22.22
C LEU A 826 -12.85 -6.61 22.84
N SER A 827 -12.22 -5.55 23.36
CA SER A 827 -10.93 -5.55 24.08
C SER A 827 -10.16 -6.89 24.22
N LYS A 828 -10.71 -7.88 24.95
CA LYS A 828 -10.12 -9.22 25.20
C LYS A 828 -10.92 -10.40 24.64
N PHE A 829 -12.10 -10.17 24.06
CA PHE A 829 -13.03 -11.18 23.57
C PHE A 829 -13.27 -11.03 22.07
N GLU A 830 -13.17 -12.11 21.32
CA GLU A 830 -13.64 -12.16 19.94
C GLU A 830 -14.91 -13.02 19.93
N PHE A 831 -16.04 -12.43 19.54
CA PHE A 831 -17.32 -13.13 19.45
C PHE A 831 -17.77 -13.16 18.00
N ALA A 832 -17.78 -14.36 17.42
CA ALA A 832 -18.29 -14.60 16.08
C ALA A 832 -19.61 -15.36 16.15
N THR A 833 -20.59 -14.96 15.35
CA THR A 833 -21.79 -15.75 15.10
C THR A 833 -21.94 -16.03 13.61
N ARG A 834 -22.60 -17.15 13.29
CA ARG A 834 -22.97 -17.52 11.94
C ARG A 834 -24.37 -18.07 11.96
N PHE A 835 -25.28 -17.34 11.36
CA PHE A 835 -26.58 -17.83 10.94
C PHE A 835 -26.46 -18.38 9.52
N TYR A 836 -27.01 -19.56 9.28
CA TYR A 836 -27.06 -20.15 7.96
C TYR A 836 -28.44 -20.75 7.75
N PHE A 837 -29.08 -20.42 6.64
CA PHE A 837 -30.36 -20.96 6.25
C PHE A 837 -30.27 -21.52 4.85
N VAL A 838 -30.95 -22.63 4.64
CA VAL A 838 -30.95 -23.34 3.37
C VAL A 838 -32.32 -23.92 3.08
N ASN A 839 -32.69 -23.89 1.81
CA ASN A 839 -33.84 -24.60 1.31
C ASN A 839 -33.60 -25.09 -0.12
N SER A 840 -33.99 -26.33 -0.38
CA SER A 840 -33.85 -26.96 -1.68
C SER A 840 -35.16 -27.57 -2.16
N TYR A 841 -35.46 -27.39 -3.44
CA TYR A 841 -36.68 -27.85 -4.09
C TYR A 841 -36.36 -28.73 -5.30
N GLY A 842 -37.25 -29.67 -5.61
CA GLY A 842 -37.16 -30.52 -6.79
C GLY A 842 -36.28 -31.77 -6.61
N GLN A 843 -35.79 -32.31 -7.72
CA GLN A 843 -34.97 -33.51 -7.77
C GLN A 843 -33.50 -33.15 -7.52
N ILE A 844 -33.12 -32.96 -6.26
CA ILE A 844 -31.74 -32.57 -5.93
C ILE A 844 -30.81 -33.79 -6.12
N PRO A 845 -29.75 -33.70 -6.94
CA PRO A 845 -28.79 -34.78 -7.06
C PRO A 845 -27.99 -34.97 -5.77
N SER A 846 -27.56 -36.20 -5.50
CA SER A 846 -26.89 -36.57 -4.25
C SER A 846 -25.67 -35.68 -3.95
N GLN A 847 -24.92 -35.27 -4.96
CA GLN A 847 -23.78 -34.37 -4.81
C GLN A 847 -24.13 -32.89 -4.51
N GLU A 848 -25.37 -32.46 -4.73
CA GLU A 848 -25.84 -31.09 -4.44
C GLU A 848 -26.69 -31.00 -3.16
N LYS A 849 -27.08 -32.16 -2.62
CA LYS A 849 -27.85 -32.26 -1.38
C LYS A 849 -27.04 -31.70 -0.22
N PHE A 850 -27.75 -31.10 0.72
CA PHE A 850 -27.15 -30.63 1.96
C PHE A 850 -26.98 -31.79 2.93
N TYR A 851 -25.76 -32.04 3.36
CA TYR A 851 -25.47 -32.98 4.43
C TYR A 851 -25.04 -32.20 5.66
N PHE A 852 -25.09 -32.85 6.82
CA PHE A 852 -24.52 -32.29 8.04
C PHE A 852 -22.99 -32.13 7.94
N VAL A 853 -22.34 -33.04 7.22
CA VAL A 853 -20.93 -32.94 6.77
C VAL A 853 -20.88 -32.38 5.36
N ALA A 854 -19.69 -32.02 4.87
CA ALA A 854 -19.52 -31.57 3.49
C ALA A 854 -20.20 -32.53 2.50
N ASN A 855 -20.91 -32.01 1.50
CA ASN A 855 -21.56 -32.87 0.50
C ASN A 855 -20.50 -33.50 -0.44
N PRO A 856 -20.85 -34.52 -1.25
CA PRO A 856 -19.88 -35.16 -2.15
C PRO A 856 -19.15 -34.18 -3.07
N HIS A 857 -19.83 -33.13 -3.53
CA HIS A 857 -19.24 -32.11 -4.39
C HIS A 857 -18.18 -31.28 -3.65
N GLU A 858 -18.48 -30.80 -2.44
CA GLU A 858 -17.55 -30.06 -1.57
C GLU A 858 -16.34 -30.89 -1.16
N GLN A 859 -16.58 -32.14 -0.76
CA GLN A 859 -15.55 -33.12 -0.43
C GLN A 859 -14.59 -33.31 -1.62
N PHE A 860 -15.14 -33.44 -2.83
CA PHE A 860 -14.34 -33.55 -4.04
C PHE A 860 -13.56 -32.26 -4.33
N LEU A 861 -14.13 -31.07 -4.16
CA LEU A 861 -13.42 -29.83 -4.47
C LEU A 861 -12.28 -29.54 -3.47
N ASN A 862 -12.36 -30.06 -2.25
CA ASN A 862 -11.30 -29.96 -1.25
C ASN A 862 -10.06 -30.80 -1.62
N GLN A 863 -8.93 -30.12 -1.86
CA GLN A 863 -7.68 -30.76 -2.30
C GLN A 863 -7.14 -31.77 -1.28
N SER A 864 -7.13 -31.43 0.01
CA SER A 864 -6.62 -32.31 1.08
C SER A 864 -7.46 -33.57 1.19
N PHE A 865 -8.78 -33.43 1.08
CA PHE A 865 -9.70 -34.56 1.13
C PHE A 865 -9.54 -35.48 -0.08
N ARG A 866 -9.42 -34.92 -1.30
CA ARG A 866 -9.07 -35.70 -2.50
C ARG A 866 -7.80 -36.51 -2.27
N MET A 867 -6.74 -35.89 -1.75
CA MET A 867 -5.45 -36.56 -1.54
C MET A 867 -5.54 -37.74 -0.56
N ILE A 868 -6.21 -37.56 0.59
CA ILE A 868 -6.30 -38.60 1.63
C ILE A 868 -7.04 -39.85 1.11
N TYR A 869 -8.21 -39.66 0.50
CA TYR A 869 -9.02 -40.77 -0.03
C TYR A 869 -8.33 -41.51 -1.19
N LEU A 870 -7.45 -40.82 -1.92
CA LEU A 870 -6.70 -41.41 -3.02
C LEU A 870 -5.49 -42.22 -2.56
N ILE A 871 -4.99 -42.03 -1.32
CA ILE A 871 -3.79 -42.72 -0.82
C ILE A 871 -4.13 -44.05 -0.14
N ASN A 872 -5.20 -44.11 0.67
CA ASN A 872 -5.57 -45.33 1.39
C ASN A 872 -7.07 -45.38 1.75
N GLU A 873 -7.81 -46.21 1.01
CA GLU A 873 -9.25 -46.42 1.22
C GLU A 873 -9.59 -46.97 2.62
N LYS A 874 -8.77 -47.90 3.14
CA LYS A 874 -8.97 -48.50 4.46
C LYS A 874 -8.67 -47.52 5.60
N PHE A 875 -7.72 -46.60 5.40
CA PHE A 875 -7.46 -45.53 6.34
C PHE A 875 -8.60 -44.53 6.34
N SER A 876 -9.13 -44.13 5.17
CA SER A 876 -10.27 -43.21 5.11
C SER A 876 -11.54 -43.77 5.74
N ASP A 877 -11.81 -45.07 5.62
CA ASP A 877 -12.96 -45.72 6.25
C ASP A 877 -12.88 -45.72 7.79
N ARG A 878 -11.67 -45.63 8.35
CA ARG A 878 -11.41 -45.60 9.79
C ARG A 878 -11.13 -44.18 10.31
N ALA A 879 -10.65 -43.28 9.45
CA ALA A 879 -10.33 -41.91 9.77
C ALA A 879 -11.62 -41.10 9.80
N ARG A 880 -12.12 -40.85 11.01
CA ARG A 880 -13.25 -39.94 11.26
C ARG A 880 -12.78 -38.49 11.10
N LEU A 881 -12.54 -38.09 9.86
CA LEU A 881 -12.09 -36.73 9.54
C LEU A 881 -13.26 -35.76 9.68
N PHE A 882 -13.04 -34.71 10.46
CA PHE A 882 -14.02 -33.65 10.62
C PHE A 882 -13.97 -32.71 9.42
N LEU A 883 -15.02 -32.76 8.59
CA LEU A 883 -15.28 -31.76 7.55
C LEU A 883 -16.58 -31.03 7.88
N LYS A 884 -16.44 -29.73 8.13
CA LYS A 884 -17.59 -28.83 8.30
C LYS A 884 -18.42 -28.84 7.02
N GLY A 885 -19.66 -29.31 7.09
CA GLY A 885 -20.65 -29.15 6.03
C GLY A 885 -21.27 -27.76 5.99
N ASP A 886 -22.17 -27.54 5.03
CA ASP A 886 -22.88 -26.27 4.81
C ASP A 886 -23.53 -25.70 6.09
N LEU A 887 -24.25 -26.53 6.87
CA LEU A 887 -24.87 -26.11 8.13
C LEU A 887 -23.84 -25.86 9.24
N ASN A 888 -22.60 -26.31 9.07
CA ASN A 888 -21.50 -26.19 10.05
C ASN A 888 -21.88 -26.67 11.45
N LEU A 889 -22.74 -27.69 11.53
CA LEU A 889 -23.13 -28.33 12.78
C LEU A 889 -22.08 -29.37 13.14
N ARG A 890 -21.51 -29.29 14.35
CA ARG A 890 -20.47 -30.19 14.85
C ARG A 890 -21.08 -31.46 15.42
N GLY A 891 -21.79 -32.20 14.56
CA GLY A 891 -22.00 -33.61 14.78
C GLY A 891 -20.69 -34.34 14.43
N TYR A 892 -20.13 -35.11 15.36
CA TYR A 892 -19.11 -36.11 15.03
C TYR A 892 -19.81 -37.24 14.27
N PHE A 893 -19.60 -37.36 12.96
CA PHE A 893 -20.43 -38.24 12.12
C PHE A 893 -20.06 -39.73 12.20
N ASP A 894 -21.12 -40.51 12.45
CA ASP A 894 -21.41 -41.87 12.01
C ASP A 894 -22.69 -41.92 11.13
N ARG A 895 -23.18 -40.78 10.59
CA ARG A 895 -24.45 -40.68 9.85
C ARG A 895 -24.30 -40.18 8.39
N THR A 896 -23.50 -40.84 7.56
CA THR A 896 -23.23 -40.42 6.16
C THR A 896 -24.47 -40.32 5.25
N ASP A 897 -25.62 -40.84 5.70
CA ASP A 897 -26.78 -41.10 4.85
C ASP A 897 -27.97 -40.15 5.10
N THR A 898 -27.81 -39.13 5.97
CA THR A 898 -28.87 -38.16 6.26
C THR A 898 -28.63 -36.84 5.53
N TRP A 899 -29.58 -36.44 4.67
CA TRP A 899 -29.53 -35.16 3.96
C TRP A 899 -30.67 -34.24 4.39
N VAL A 900 -30.50 -32.94 4.19
CA VAL A 900 -31.37 -31.85 4.64
C VAL A 900 -32.11 -31.24 3.44
N GLU A 901 -33.45 -31.28 3.47
CA GLU A 901 -34.31 -30.64 2.48
C GLU A 901 -34.36 -29.12 2.70
N LYS A 902 -34.65 -28.75 3.94
CA LYS A 902 -34.74 -27.39 4.42
C LYS A 902 -34.23 -27.37 5.85
N GLY A 903 -33.42 -26.39 6.19
CA GLY A 903 -32.89 -26.26 7.53
C GLY A 903 -32.22 -24.92 7.76
N GLY A 904 -32.06 -24.59 9.04
CA GLY A 904 -31.27 -23.46 9.47
C GLY A 904 -30.35 -23.88 10.61
N SER A 905 -29.20 -23.26 10.70
CA SER A 905 -28.30 -23.37 11.83
C SER A 905 -27.89 -22.00 12.33
N LEU A 906 -27.69 -21.92 13.64
CA LEU A 906 -27.02 -20.83 14.31
C LEU A 906 -25.80 -21.41 15.00
N SER A 907 -24.64 -20.82 14.77
CA SER A 907 -23.41 -21.18 15.46
C SER A 907 -22.74 -19.94 16.02
N PHE A 908 -22.03 -20.08 17.13
CA PHE A 908 -21.25 -19.02 17.75
C PHE A 908 -19.89 -19.54 18.18
N ASP A 909 -18.88 -18.67 18.12
CA ASP A 909 -17.51 -18.91 18.57
C ASP A 909 -17.10 -17.71 19.42
N LEU A 910 -16.80 -17.96 20.70
CA LEU A 910 -16.37 -16.95 21.67
C LEU A 910 -14.94 -17.26 22.08
N THR A 911 -13.98 -16.50 21.58
CA THR A 911 -12.61 -16.51 22.10
C THR A 911 -12.55 -15.61 23.31
N PHE A 912 -12.25 -16.17 24.48
CA PHE A 912 -12.30 -15.44 25.76
C PHE A 912 -10.94 -15.24 26.44
N LEU A 913 -9.90 -15.94 25.97
CA LEU A 913 -8.53 -15.69 26.41
C LEU A 913 -7.56 -15.92 25.27
N THR A 914 -6.64 -14.98 25.11
CA THR A 914 -5.54 -15.07 24.16
C THR A 914 -4.25 -14.72 24.89
N LEU A 915 -3.38 -15.69 25.12
CA LEU A 915 -2.04 -15.48 25.66
C LEU A 915 -1.10 -15.25 24.48
N ARG A 916 -0.41 -14.10 24.46
CA ARG A 916 0.56 -13.73 23.40
C ARG A 916 1.99 -13.87 23.94
N ASN A 917 2.96 -14.02 23.04
CA ASN A 917 4.40 -14.01 23.32
C ASN A 917 4.84 -15.09 24.30
N PHE A 918 4.34 -16.33 24.14
CA PHE A 918 4.82 -17.49 24.90
C PHE A 918 5.91 -18.18 24.07
N PRO A 919 7.23 -18.02 24.32
CA PRO A 919 8.24 -18.74 23.57
C PRO A 919 8.22 -20.21 24.01
N PRO A 920 8.19 -21.22 23.12
CA PRO A 920 8.31 -21.17 21.65
C PRO A 920 6.96 -21.16 20.87
N LEU A 921 5.83 -21.02 21.56
CA LEU A 921 4.47 -21.28 21.08
C LEU A 921 3.79 -20.10 20.36
N GLY A 922 4.31 -18.88 20.51
CA GLY A 922 3.80 -17.66 19.87
C GLY A 922 2.51 -17.14 20.50
N GLN A 923 1.39 -17.87 20.36
CA GLN A 923 0.08 -17.49 20.86
C GLN A 923 -0.74 -18.73 21.28
N ILE A 924 -1.49 -18.63 22.38
CA ILE A 924 -2.42 -19.65 22.86
C ILE A 924 -3.82 -19.02 22.93
N LYS A 925 -4.80 -19.64 22.27
CA LYS A 925 -6.21 -19.18 22.29
C LYS A 925 -7.10 -20.18 23.02
N PHE A 926 -7.98 -19.64 23.87
CA PHE A 926 -9.08 -20.36 24.51
C PHE A 926 -10.39 -19.82 23.97
N SER A 927 -11.20 -20.71 23.41
CA SER A 927 -12.48 -20.35 22.81
C SER A 927 -13.57 -21.34 23.21
N ALA A 928 -14.81 -20.87 23.30
CA ALA A 928 -16.00 -21.69 23.43
C ALA A 928 -16.77 -21.62 22.12
N PHE A 929 -17.20 -22.75 21.58
CA PHE A 929 -18.02 -22.81 20.39
C PHE A 929 -19.34 -23.52 20.73
N GLY A 930 -20.43 -23.05 20.15
CA GLY A 930 -21.69 -23.77 20.19
C GLY A 930 -22.46 -23.64 18.90
N ASP A 931 -23.31 -24.62 18.61
CA ASP A 931 -24.20 -24.59 17.47
C ASP A 931 -25.56 -25.24 17.79
N ILE A 932 -26.56 -24.81 17.02
CA ILE A 932 -27.90 -25.37 17.04
C ILE A 932 -28.44 -25.37 15.62
N GLY A 933 -29.05 -26.48 15.21
CA GLY A 933 -29.66 -26.65 13.91
C GLY A 933 -31.09 -27.16 14.01
N ILE A 934 -31.98 -26.61 13.19
CA ILE A 934 -33.34 -27.11 12.99
C ILE A 934 -33.47 -27.48 11.52
N MET A 935 -33.87 -28.71 11.23
CA MET A 935 -33.91 -29.18 9.85
C MET A 935 -34.96 -30.24 9.61
N LYS A 936 -35.45 -30.28 8.38
CA LYS A 936 -36.25 -31.38 7.84
C LYS A 936 -35.31 -32.28 7.03
N THR A 937 -35.16 -33.53 7.45
CA THR A 937 -34.27 -34.48 6.79
C THR A 937 -35.02 -35.43 5.87
N GLY A 938 -34.42 -35.77 4.73
CA GLY A 938 -34.76 -36.98 3.99
C GLY A 938 -33.75 -38.08 4.33
N GLU A 939 -34.21 -39.31 4.55
CA GLU A 939 -33.30 -40.47 4.64
C GLU A 939 -33.01 -41.00 3.23
N LEU A 940 -31.74 -41.27 2.93
CA LEU A 940 -31.40 -42.16 1.82
C LEU A 940 -31.71 -43.59 2.28
N SER A 941 -32.77 -44.21 1.78
CA SER A 941 -32.98 -45.64 2.00
C SER A 941 -31.72 -46.42 1.55
N PRO A 942 -31.15 -47.30 2.39
CA PRO A 942 -30.34 -48.39 1.90
C PRO A 942 -31.27 -49.49 1.37
N PRO A 943 -31.05 -50.07 0.17
CA PRO A 943 -31.46 -51.44 -0.04
C PRO A 943 -30.50 -52.31 0.78
N LEU A 944 -30.81 -52.55 2.04
CA LEU A 944 -30.21 -53.65 2.78
C LEU A 944 -30.90 -54.92 2.29
N VAL A 945 -30.35 -55.52 1.24
CA VAL A 945 -30.58 -56.94 0.97
C VAL A 945 -29.79 -57.70 2.02
N GLN A 946 -30.47 -58.23 3.04
CA GLN A 946 -30.00 -59.42 3.74
C GLN A 946 -30.71 -60.64 3.12
N PRO A 947 -30.03 -61.79 2.96
CA PRO A 947 -30.70 -63.01 2.59
C PRO A 947 -31.69 -63.38 3.70
N LEU A 948 -32.92 -63.71 3.28
CA LEU A 948 -33.91 -64.34 4.14
C LEU A 948 -33.35 -65.64 4.72
N GLU A 949 -33.49 -65.79 6.03
CA GLU A 949 -33.91 -67.08 6.58
C GLU A 949 -34.90 -66.84 7.73
N ASP A 950 -36.07 -67.43 7.51
CA ASP A 950 -37.13 -67.75 8.46
C ASP A 950 -38.15 -66.68 8.91
N THR A 951 -39.29 -67.21 9.31
CA THR A 951 -40.63 -66.83 8.88
C THR A 951 -41.43 -66.02 9.91
N THR A 952 -42.44 -65.30 9.41
CA THR A 952 -43.59 -64.71 10.13
C THR A 952 -43.30 -63.57 11.13
N LYS A 953 -43.45 -62.33 10.65
CA LYS A 953 -44.22 -61.23 11.28
C LYS A 953 -44.18 -60.00 10.37
N ASP A 954 -45.35 -59.49 10.02
CA ASP A 954 -45.52 -58.20 9.36
C ASP A 954 -44.87 -57.09 10.19
N TYR A 955 -44.04 -56.26 9.54
CA TYR A 955 -43.57 -55.00 10.11
C TYR A 955 -44.03 -53.83 9.23
N VAL A 956 -44.74 -52.90 9.86
CA VAL A 956 -45.07 -51.59 9.32
C VAL A 956 -43.79 -50.77 9.23
N ILE A 957 -43.40 -50.35 8.02
CA ILE A 957 -42.35 -49.36 7.80
C ILE A 957 -42.93 -47.99 8.20
N LEU A 958 -42.56 -47.49 9.38
CA LEU A 958 -42.85 -46.11 9.80
C LEU A 958 -41.81 -45.17 9.17
N TYR A 959 -42.19 -44.49 8.10
CA TYR A 959 -41.44 -43.34 7.57
C TYR A 959 -41.49 -42.20 8.58
N HIS A 960 -40.40 -41.96 9.33
CA HIS A 960 -40.29 -40.76 10.15
C HIS A 960 -39.62 -39.62 9.37
N SER A 961 -40.38 -39.02 8.45
CA SER A 961 -40.10 -37.66 7.96
C SER A 961 -40.39 -36.68 9.11
N GLY A 962 -39.39 -36.40 9.94
CA GLY A 962 -39.53 -35.54 11.12
C GLY A 962 -38.64 -34.30 11.07
N LEU A 963 -39.09 -33.24 11.75
CA LEU A 963 -38.25 -32.09 12.10
C LEU A 963 -37.19 -32.57 13.12
N LYS A 964 -35.91 -32.52 12.77
CA LYS A 964 -34.79 -32.93 13.61
C LYS A 964 -34.08 -31.68 14.18
N TYR A 965 -33.64 -31.78 15.43
CA TYR A 965 -32.83 -30.78 16.12
C TYR A 965 -31.44 -31.37 16.39
N ASP A 966 -30.39 -30.58 16.21
CA ASP A 966 -29.02 -30.95 16.56
C ASP A 966 -28.36 -29.78 17.29
N TYR A 967 -27.54 -30.06 18.31
CA TYR A 967 -26.84 -29.05 19.09
C TYR A 967 -25.51 -29.57 19.60
N GLY A 968 -24.49 -28.72 19.59
CA GLY A 968 -23.15 -29.03 20.05
C GLY A 968 -22.56 -27.90 20.87
N PHE A 969 -21.75 -28.24 21.87
CA PHE A 969 -20.95 -27.29 22.65
C PHE A 969 -19.51 -27.80 22.78
N GLU A 970 -18.54 -26.90 22.67
CA GLU A 970 -17.12 -27.23 22.63
C GLU A 970 -16.28 -26.16 23.33
N ILE A 971 -15.26 -26.59 24.07
CA ILE A 971 -14.19 -25.72 24.56
C ILE A 971 -12.92 -26.05 23.76
N LYS A 972 -12.45 -25.07 22.98
CA LYS A 972 -11.25 -25.18 22.17
C LYS A 972 -10.03 -24.78 22.97
N PHE A 973 -9.01 -25.63 22.86
CA PHE A 973 -7.65 -25.29 23.23
C PHE A 973 -6.80 -25.31 21.97
N GLN A 974 -6.21 -24.16 21.62
CA GLN A 974 -5.31 -24.04 20.48
C GLN A 974 -3.89 -23.72 20.98
N PRO A 975 -3.10 -24.76 21.32
CA PRO A 975 -1.74 -24.57 21.84
C PRO A 975 -0.69 -24.20 20.78
N PHE A 976 -0.99 -24.35 19.48
CA PHE A 976 0.00 -24.22 18.41
C PHE A 976 -0.43 -23.19 17.37
N THR A 977 0.38 -22.16 17.17
CA THR A 977 0.25 -21.26 16.02
C THR A 977 1.50 -21.15 15.15
N PHE A 978 2.58 -21.89 15.43
CA PHE A 978 3.81 -21.84 14.61
C PHE A 978 4.73 -23.07 14.78
N ILE A 979 5.49 -23.45 13.73
CA ILE A 979 6.68 -24.33 13.76
C ILE A 979 7.87 -23.48 13.27
N PRO A 980 9.10 -23.59 13.84
CA PRO A 980 10.24 -22.74 13.49
C PRO A 980 10.67 -22.78 12.01
N SER A 981 11.28 -21.67 11.55
CA SER A 981 11.69 -21.32 10.18
C SER A 981 12.65 -22.28 9.45
N ILE A 982 13.14 -23.34 10.10
CA ILE A 982 13.96 -24.37 9.44
C ILE A 982 13.07 -25.43 8.73
N ALA A 983 11.80 -25.54 9.12
CA ALA A 983 10.85 -26.52 8.57
C ALA A 983 9.89 -25.97 7.49
N GLU A 984 9.93 -24.67 7.19
CA GLU A 984 8.94 -24.03 6.32
C GLU A 984 8.99 -24.52 4.86
N ASN A 985 10.14 -24.93 4.35
CA ASN A 985 10.26 -25.34 2.94
C ASN A 985 10.22 -26.85 2.69
N LEU A 986 10.59 -27.68 3.68
CA LEU A 986 10.48 -29.13 3.58
C LEU A 986 9.11 -29.63 4.07
N ILE A 987 8.43 -28.84 4.90
CA ILE A 987 7.17 -29.19 5.59
C ILE A 987 6.11 -28.10 5.35
N ALA A 988 6.17 -27.36 4.23
CA ALA A 988 5.11 -26.44 3.77
C ALA A 988 3.72 -27.12 3.55
N SER A 989 3.61 -28.41 3.87
CA SER A 989 2.44 -29.26 3.66
C SER A 989 1.78 -29.73 4.96
N PHE A 990 2.25 -29.30 6.15
CA PHE A 990 1.59 -29.61 7.43
C PHE A 990 1.40 -28.35 8.27
N ASN A 991 0.27 -27.68 8.07
CA ASN A 991 -0.14 -26.55 8.89
C ASN A 991 -1.05 -27.01 10.05
N ARG A 992 -0.88 -26.35 11.21
CA ARG A 992 -1.64 -26.42 12.48
C ARG A 992 -2.00 -27.81 13.02
N LEU A 993 -1.38 -28.18 14.15
CA LEU A 993 -1.95 -29.17 15.08
C LEU A 993 -2.94 -28.43 16.00
N SER A 994 -4.21 -28.82 16.05
CA SER A 994 -5.16 -28.35 17.06
C SER A 994 -5.68 -29.52 17.88
N VAL A 995 -5.56 -29.41 19.21
CA VAL A 995 -6.04 -30.42 20.15
C VAL A 995 -7.35 -29.91 20.72
N ASN A 996 -8.47 -30.30 20.11
CA ASN A 996 -9.79 -29.89 20.57
C ASN A 996 -10.29 -30.88 21.63
N MET A 997 -10.75 -30.38 22.78
CA MET A 997 -11.39 -31.20 23.81
C MET A 997 -12.92 -31.04 23.74
N ILE A 998 -13.53 -32.11 23.26
CA ILE A 998 -14.94 -32.43 23.07
C ILE A 998 -15.81 -32.59 24.32
N PHE A 999 -16.64 -31.63 24.74
CA PHE A 999 -17.65 -31.87 25.78
C PHE A 999 -19.08 -31.79 25.22
N PRO A 1000 -19.57 -32.83 24.52
CA PRO A 1000 -20.94 -32.80 24.00
C PRO A 1000 -21.93 -32.97 25.17
N ILE A 1001 -22.68 -31.91 25.47
CA ILE A 1001 -23.79 -31.95 26.42
C ILE A 1001 -25.06 -32.15 25.60
N GLY A 1002 -25.64 -33.35 25.64
CA GLY A 1002 -27.00 -33.63 25.17
C GLY A 1002 -27.14 -34.19 23.74
N LEU A 1003 -27.52 -35.46 23.64
CA LEU A 1003 -28.13 -36.06 22.45
C LEU A 1003 -29.43 -36.72 22.90
N THR A 1004 -30.54 -36.53 22.17
CA THR A 1004 -31.85 -37.07 22.57
C THR A 1004 -31.98 -38.59 22.42
N TYR A 1005 -30.94 -39.32 21.98
CA TYR A 1005 -31.02 -40.78 21.81
C TYR A 1005 -29.73 -41.57 22.14
N GLU A 1006 -28.69 -40.95 22.70
CA GLU A 1006 -27.50 -41.68 23.17
C GLU A 1006 -27.05 -41.18 24.55
N LYS A 1007 -26.52 -42.09 25.38
CA LYS A 1007 -25.82 -41.73 26.61
C LYS A 1007 -24.71 -40.71 26.30
N PRO A 1008 -24.49 -39.68 27.13
CA PRO A 1008 -23.38 -38.75 26.94
C PRO A 1008 -22.07 -39.52 26.85
N ARG A 1009 -21.33 -39.34 25.75
CA ARG A 1009 -20.02 -39.96 25.50
C ARG A 1009 -18.97 -38.87 25.45
N LEU A 1010 -17.91 -39.01 26.24
CA LEU A 1010 -16.70 -38.20 26.09
C LEU A 1010 -16.05 -38.57 24.75
N ARG A 1011 -15.93 -37.61 23.82
CA ARG A 1011 -15.30 -37.82 22.51
C ARG A 1011 -14.22 -36.76 22.33
N TRP A 1012 -12.96 -37.14 22.25
CA TRP A 1012 -11.86 -36.23 21.92
C TRP A 1012 -11.46 -36.43 20.46
N ALA A 1013 -11.04 -35.36 19.79
CA ALA A 1013 -10.55 -35.40 18.42
C ALA A 1013 -9.34 -34.49 18.27
N ILE A 1014 -8.29 -35.02 17.62
CA ILE A 1014 -7.14 -34.22 17.21
C ILE A 1014 -7.42 -33.75 15.79
N GLU A 1015 -7.66 -32.46 15.61
CA GLU A 1015 -7.85 -31.85 14.30
C GLU A 1015 -6.50 -31.30 13.83
N ILE A 1016 -5.89 -31.97 12.85
CA ILE A 1016 -4.70 -31.47 12.16
C ILE A 1016 -5.20 -30.67 10.95
N LYS A 1017 -5.15 -29.34 11.06
CA LYS A 1017 -5.76 -28.43 10.10
C LYS A 1017 -4.72 -27.90 9.13
N VAL A 1018 -4.46 -28.68 8.08
CA VAL A 1018 -3.54 -28.30 6.99
C VAL A 1018 -4.20 -27.22 6.12
N GLU A 1019 -4.05 -25.95 6.51
CA GLU A 1019 -4.41 -24.80 5.68
C GLU A 1019 -3.28 -24.48 4.69
N LYS A 1020 -3.63 -23.90 3.55
CA LYS A 1020 -2.77 -23.76 2.38
C LYS A 1020 -1.72 -22.67 2.50
#